data_AF-A0A8S1NQ41-F1
#
_entry.id   AF-A0A8S1NQ41-F1
#
_cell.length_a   1.000
_cell.length_b   1.000
_cell.length_c   1.000
_cell.angle_alpha   90.00
_cell.angle_beta   90.00
_cell.angle_gamma   90.00
#
_symmetry.space_group_name_H-M   'P 1'
#
loop_
_entity.id
_entity.type
_entity.pdbx_description
1 polymer ?
#
loop_
_entity_poly.entity_id
_entity_poly.type
_entity_poly.pdbx_seq_one_letter_code
_entity_poly.pdbx_strand_id
1 'polypeptide(L)'
;MIKNIISLIIIAFGAICGTQLTIQITNQCECSQFSQNFCGTLQSDQTCYWNSTSQACLRKGCQQLQSQETCLQNFSECYWNGSYCQQFTSCSQLTYQNISCTQQNIQCGQFTYNSTSCLSLDELPICQFFNQDQCTPEQIGYQGTLCFFSNDTQQCQTATSCSQLQSQSQCTQWKNTCQWNSINNQCVQLQCDNFTSQSTCTNIILDLNPQTIMPCQYVNGICQSIESAKQLTSQDCSNKTLSTYYWIQANNTTGTCIPCSITNKYQPNNKCSCSSYLIQQCQSSSYCQWSNGECNPIECNQILDQLSCLQNLGCSWYNTYCSTFYRCPVAFSHQQCIESSFNCLILNNNNCQVLSDNSCSNIYNLQQCQSQLGYCYWNGNQCQQVEKCQQITQQRQCYRFGYTCIWQNGRCQQLTCNKISLKNNCIYTIPKLYTNDVQPCVWQNGQCQDLNSVNSLDAAQCQLISLDTYKWTGSKCIKCIEFQQQIQNFLELPNQCKCYQLFIQQQCQQMSYCYWQSGYWSGGYCLPYQCQNITNQTSCVSNPNCFWIDHQCLTFQSCNLLKGASQSECIVQSINCPASDGTNCQDKQYLQACQSYLNQNQCQYVLGSDGICFWQSNFCQVLSKCTQIKNQEDCLQFKKQCYWGTSCQPASCSQFQTYETCQFYYSSINSYTPVPCQWNSTTNVCTQPTNYMTQLNSNNCQTNTNKGARWSQTLNACLSCQTPQPPNPKQCSCSQLISQINCMQSLQCLWNTQTNSCQQLPCQNLQQSLCIQNSQCMWIGSCQQFTQCSNLKANTSQECAAQSLYCPYYNPNTQKCQVASKEEIQDCWGLSQENCNFLITPSYSCIWNTQENICLLQTNNYCDLYYSQYQCQSSPYCYYQNGCKPKQCQHFYTKESCTFSINPQNWNYIQSCSWLNGACVPADNLFSEQTCFTNTDQTARWSSNIKDGFCIPCNLPLHQVIVPKNKCLCSQFLSFQECELAQCNWEGNFCVDKYCGDFNQIYCIQHPSCYWIYSNNNSQGGYCENIDYKELIYSKDPCTKLRGNNSLQCLSQSLLCPVSLNGF
;
A
#
# COMPACT_ATOMS: atom_id res chain seq x y z
N MET A 1 -58.31 -72.53 49.91
CA MET A 1 -57.16 -72.13 50.76
C MET A 1 -56.03 -71.58 49.87
N ILE A 2 -56.34 -70.55 49.07
CA ILE A 2 -55.41 -69.81 48.19
C ILE A 2 -55.87 -68.36 48.22
N LYS A 3 -55.14 -67.51 48.95
CA LYS A 3 -55.18 -66.03 49.03
C LYS A 3 -54.21 -65.64 50.16
N ASN A 4 -53.31 -64.68 49.91
CA ASN A 4 -52.36 -64.00 50.84
C ASN A 4 -50.84 -64.09 50.56
N ILE A 5 -50.38 -64.25 49.30
CA ILE A 5 -48.97 -63.95 48.93
C ILE A 5 -48.86 -63.20 47.59
N ILE A 6 -49.68 -62.17 47.34
CA ILE A 6 -49.46 -61.16 46.28
C ILE A 6 -50.06 -59.81 46.75
N SER A 7 -49.34 -59.04 47.58
CA SER A 7 -49.71 -57.64 47.95
C SER A 7 -48.57 -56.83 48.61
N LEU A 8 -47.31 -57.28 48.51
CA LEU A 8 -46.12 -56.54 48.96
C LEU A 8 -45.06 -56.67 47.86
N ILE A 9 -44.38 -55.56 47.53
CA ILE A 9 -43.49 -55.31 46.36
C ILE A 9 -44.18 -54.63 45.16
N ILE A 10 -44.99 -53.59 45.40
CA ILE A 10 -45.17 -52.43 44.51
C ILE A 10 -45.26 -51.18 45.41
N ILE A 11 -44.83 -50.00 44.91
CA ILE A 11 -44.75 -48.70 45.62
C ILE A 11 -43.53 -48.58 46.57
N ALA A 12 -42.34 -48.54 45.96
CA ALA A 12 -41.15 -47.91 46.55
C ALA A 12 -40.22 -47.29 45.47
N PHE A 13 -40.77 -46.84 44.34
CA PHE A 13 -40.06 -45.88 43.48
C PHE A 13 -40.23 -44.49 44.09
N GLY A 14 -39.38 -44.20 45.08
CA GLY A 14 -39.24 -42.85 45.59
C GLY A 14 -38.80 -41.92 44.46
N ALA A 15 -39.41 -40.74 44.37
CA ALA A 15 -38.95 -39.69 43.49
C ALA A 15 -37.57 -39.20 43.99
N ILE A 16 -36.51 -39.82 43.47
CA ILE A 16 -35.18 -39.22 43.51
C ILE A 16 -35.27 -37.98 42.64
N CYS A 17 -35.39 -36.80 43.26
CA CYS A 17 -35.27 -35.52 42.58
C CYS A 17 -33.85 -35.41 42.03
N GLY A 18 -33.64 -35.95 40.83
CA GLY A 18 -32.36 -35.96 40.16
C GLY A 18 -31.85 -34.52 40.03
N THR A 19 -30.73 -34.24 40.68
CA THR A 19 -30.10 -32.94 40.71
C THR A 19 -29.61 -32.60 39.32
N GLN A 20 -30.29 -31.68 38.63
CA GLN A 20 -29.88 -31.25 37.29
C GLN A 20 -28.78 -30.21 37.44
N LEU A 21 -27.63 -30.48 36.82
CA LEU A 21 -26.62 -29.45 36.68
C LEU A 21 -27.11 -28.45 35.63
N THR A 22 -27.43 -27.24 36.06
CA THR A 22 -27.65 -26.13 35.12
C THR A 22 -26.30 -25.77 34.49
N ILE A 23 -26.30 -25.34 33.23
CA ILE A 23 -25.07 -25.15 32.44
C ILE A 23 -24.83 -23.65 32.17
N GLN A 24 -23.60 -23.18 32.38
CA GLN A 24 -23.22 -21.75 32.33
C GLN A 24 -22.93 -21.30 30.90
N ILE A 25 -23.98 -20.85 30.23
CA ILE A 25 -23.91 -20.44 28.83
C ILE A 25 -23.25 -19.07 28.73
N THR A 26 -21.98 -19.04 28.33
CA THR A 26 -21.33 -17.79 27.96
C THR A 26 -21.95 -17.22 26.67
N ASN A 27 -22.16 -15.90 26.64
CA ASN A 27 -22.75 -15.13 25.52
C ASN A 27 -24.29 -15.22 25.35
N GLN A 28 -25.07 -15.24 26.44
CA GLN A 28 -26.50 -14.95 26.34
C GLN A 28 -26.76 -13.47 25.99
N CYS A 29 -27.89 -13.19 25.33
CA CYS A 29 -28.35 -11.82 25.05
C CYS A 29 -28.73 -11.08 26.32
N GLU A 30 -28.41 -9.79 26.36
CA GLU A 30 -28.99 -8.88 27.35
C GLU A 30 -30.45 -8.60 27.00
N CYS A 31 -31.32 -8.44 28.00
CA CYS A 31 -32.73 -8.15 27.76
C CYS A 31 -32.94 -6.91 26.88
N SER A 32 -32.08 -5.91 27.00
CA SER A 32 -32.05 -4.67 26.20
C SER A 32 -32.03 -4.91 24.67
N GLN A 33 -31.54 -6.06 24.21
CA GLN A 33 -31.40 -6.40 22.80
C GLN A 33 -32.72 -6.91 22.16
N PHE A 34 -33.76 -7.18 22.95
CA PHE A 34 -35.03 -7.69 22.44
C PHE A 34 -36.06 -6.58 22.20
N SER A 35 -36.72 -6.63 21.04
CA SER A 35 -37.83 -5.73 20.69
C SER A 35 -39.09 -6.02 21.50
N GLN A 36 -40.07 -5.10 21.50
CA GLN A 36 -41.32 -5.23 22.25
C GLN A 36 -42.03 -6.58 22.07
N ASN A 37 -42.21 -6.98 20.80
CA ASN A 37 -42.90 -8.23 20.45
C ASN A 37 -42.14 -9.46 20.97
N PHE A 38 -40.81 -9.39 21.00
CA PHE A 38 -39.93 -10.49 21.41
C PHE A 38 -39.75 -10.56 22.93
N CYS A 39 -39.73 -9.41 23.60
CA CYS A 39 -39.75 -9.32 25.05
C CYS A 39 -41.04 -9.90 25.65
N GLY A 40 -42.15 -9.80 24.90
CA GLY A 40 -43.42 -10.48 25.22
C GLY A 40 -43.31 -12.00 25.14
N THR A 41 -42.69 -12.55 24.09
CA THR A 41 -42.50 -14.01 23.97
C THR A 41 -41.53 -14.57 25.01
N LEU A 42 -40.56 -13.78 25.48
CA LEU A 42 -39.67 -14.13 26.61
C LEU A 42 -40.37 -14.13 27.99
N GLN A 43 -41.65 -13.74 28.08
CA GLN A 43 -42.38 -13.82 29.35
C GLN A 43 -42.63 -15.26 29.80
N SER A 44 -42.72 -16.23 28.87
CA SER A 44 -42.77 -17.67 29.22
C SER A 44 -41.49 -18.14 29.88
N ASP A 45 -40.36 -17.60 29.43
CA ASP A 45 -39.01 -18.00 29.83
C ASP A 45 -38.55 -17.20 31.08
N GLN A 46 -39.46 -16.39 31.63
CA GLN A 46 -39.43 -15.67 32.91
C GLN A 46 -38.33 -14.61 33.13
N THR A 47 -37.42 -14.34 32.20
CA THR A 47 -36.18 -13.57 32.48
C THR A 47 -36.23 -12.08 32.20
N CYS A 48 -36.91 -11.71 31.12
CA CYS A 48 -37.10 -10.32 30.72
C CYS A 48 -38.57 -9.91 30.91
N TYR A 49 -38.83 -8.61 30.94
CA TYR A 49 -40.17 -8.04 30.88
C TYR A 49 -40.14 -6.74 30.08
N TRP A 50 -41.18 -6.50 29.29
CA TRP A 50 -41.31 -5.24 28.58
C TRP A 50 -41.70 -4.14 29.56
N ASN A 51 -40.86 -3.12 29.72
CA ASN A 51 -41.20 -1.93 30.49
C ASN A 51 -41.82 -0.90 29.54
N SER A 52 -43.15 -0.75 29.63
CA SER A 52 -43.92 0.20 28.81
C SER A 52 -43.56 1.67 29.05
N THR A 53 -42.92 2.01 30.16
CA THR A 53 -42.52 3.38 30.49
C THR A 53 -41.20 3.74 29.82
N SER A 54 -40.22 2.83 29.82
CA SER A 54 -38.93 3.03 29.13
C SER A 54 -38.95 2.62 27.66
N GLN A 55 -40.02 1.97 27.18
CA GLN A 55 -40.11 1.35 25.84
C GLN A 55 -38.89 0.47 25.55
N ALA A 56 -38.48 -0.29 26.57
CA ALA A 56 -37.31 -1.16 26.51
C ALA A 56 -37.62 -2.50 27.18
N CYS A 57 -36.99 -3.55 26.68
CA CYS A 57 -37.05 -4.86 27.30
C CYS A 57 -36.05 -4.90 28.46
N LEU A 58 -36.57 -4.92 29.69
CA LEU A 58 -35.75 -4.88 30.89
C LEU A 58 -35.62 -6.27 31.50
N ARG A 59 -34.48 -6.47 32.17
CA ARG A 59 -34.19 -7.68 32.93
C ARG A 59 -35.02 -7.70 34.22
N LYS A 60 -35.63 -8.84 34.53
CA LYS A 60 -36.28 -9.03 35.84
C LYS A 60 -35.23 -9.07 36.94
N GLY A 61 -35.51 -8.41 38.07
CA GLY A 61 -34.67 -8.51 39.27
C GLY A 61 -34.80 -9.90 39.88
N CYS A 62 -33.78 -10.36 40.62
CA CYS A 62 -33.75 -11.73 41.17
C CYS A 62 -35.03 -12.10 41.95
N GLN A 63 -35.59 -11.17 42.74
CA GLN A 63 -36.83 -11.38 43.50
C GLN A 63 -38.09 -11.66 42.65
N GLN A 64 -38.04 -11.40 41.34
CA GLN A 64 -39.14 -11.64 40.40
C GLN A 64 -39.04 -13.01 39.69
N LEU A 65 -38.00 -13.79 39.97
CA LEU A 65 -37.78 -15.14 39.42
C LEU A 65 -38.36 -16.17 40.40
N GLN A 66 -39.36 -16.93 39.95
CA GLN A 66 -40.21 -17.74 40.84
C GLN A 66 -39.79 -19.21 40.95
N SER A 67 -38.88 -19.69 40.11
CA SER A 67 -38.38 -21.07 40.15
C SER A 67 -36.86 -21.13 40.32
N GLN A 68 -36.38 -22.23 40.92
CA GLN A 68 -34.94 -22.51 41.02
C GLN A 68 -34.28 -22.53 39.64
N GLU A 69 -34.93 -23.17 38.66
CA GLU A 69 -34.46 -23.26 37.29
C GLU A 69 -34.26 -21.87 36.66
N THR A 70 -35.27 -20.99 36.73
CA THR A 70 -35.18 -19.62 36.16
C THR A 70 -34.21 -18.73 36.91
N CYS A 71 -33.99 -18.99 38.20
CA CYS A 71 -32.96 -18.33 39.00
C CYS A 71 -31.53 -18.73 38.57
N LEU A 72 -31.29 -20.03 38.35
CA LEU A 72 -29.96 -20.59 38.02
C LEU A 72 -29.57 -20.43 36.55
N GLN A 73 -30.52 -20.54 35.62
CA GLN A 73 -30.25 -20.54 34.17
C GLN A 73 -29.72 -19.21 33.62
N ASN A 74 -29.90 -18.11 34.36
CA ASN A 74 -29.88 -16.78 33.73
C ASN A 74 -28.86 -15.81 34.29
N PHE A 75 -28.53 -15.85 35.60
CA PHE A 75 -27.77 -14.76 36.20
C PHE A 75 -26.69 -15.23 37.17
N SER A 76 -25.43 -14.89 36.85
CA SER A 76 -24.33 -14.89 37.82
C SER A 76 -24.63 -14.02 39.04
N GLU A 77 -25.48 -13.01 38.89
CA GLU A 77 -25.91 -12.04 39.92
C GLU A 77 -27.13 -12.46 40.74
N CYS A 78 -27.67 -13.67 40.58
CA CYS A 78 -28.79 -14.18 41.38
C CYS A 78 -28.48 -15.56 41.99
N TYR A 79 -29.04 -15.88 43.16
CA TYR A 79 -28.93 -17.21 43.75
C TYR A 79 -30.26 -17.70 44.34
N TRP A 80 -30.45 -19.01 44.28
CA TRP A 80 -31.58 -19.70 44.89
C TRP A 80 -31.25 -20.06 46.34
N ASN A 81 -31.99 -19.53 47.30
CA ASN A 81 -31.78 -19.83 48.73
C ASN A 81 -32.51 -21.10 49.22
N GLY A 82 -33.19 -21.81 48.31
CA GLY A 82 -34.04 -22.97 48.62
C GLY A 82 -35.54 -22.69 48.67
N SER A 83 -35.97 -21.43 48.66
CA SER A 83 -37.38 -21.04 48.63
C SER A 83 -37.69 -19.94 47.62
N TYR A 84 -36.76 -19.02 47.38
CA TYR A 84 -36.90 -17.96 46.40
C TYR A 84 -35.52 -17.49 45.90
N CYS A 85 -35.53 -16.70 44.83
CA CYS A 85 -34.34 -16.17 44.20
C CYS A 85 -33.93 -14.81 44.82
N GLN A 86 -32.66 -14.65 45.18
CA GLN A 86 -32.08 -13.48 45.84
C GLN A 86 -30.91 -12.92 45.04
N GLN A 87 -30.53 -11.67 45.30
CA GLN A 87 -29.36 -11.06 44.67
C GLN A 87 -28.08 -11.70 45.21
N PHE A 88 -27.19 -12.08 44.29
CA PHE A 88 -25.91 -12.70 44.58
C PHE A 88 -24.77 -11.68 44.50
N THR A 89 -23.87 -11.75 45.47
CA THR A 89 -22.70 -10.85 45.60
C THR A 89 -21.37 -11.61 45.53
N SER A 90 -21.31 -12.81 46.12
CA SER A 90 -20.15 -13.71 46.11
C SER A 90 -20.58 -15.15 46.42
N CYS A 91 -19.71 -16.14 46.23
CA CYS A 91 -19.99 -17.50 46.70
C CYS A 91 -19.85 -17.65 48.22
N SER A 92 -19.07 -16.78 48.88
CA SER A 92 -18.81 -16.86 50.32
C SER A 92 -20.02 -16.56 51.22
N GLN A 93 -21.08 -15.95 50.69
CA GLN A 93 -22.39 -15.81 51.36
C GLN A 93 -23.27 -17.08 51.26
N LEU A 94 -22.92 -18.04 50.40
CA LEU A 94 -23.67 -19.29 50.24
C LEU A 94 -23.11 -20.37 51.15
N THR A 95 -24.01 -21.14 51.78
CA THR A 95 -23.61 -22.25 52.65
C THR A 95 -24.27 -23.56 52.25
N TYR A 96 -23.50 -24.63 52.24
CA TYR A 96 -23.97 -25.99 52.02
C TYR A 96 -24.74 -26.46 53.26
N GLN A 97 -26.06 -26.24 53.27
CA GLN A 97 -26.92 -26.63 54.41
C GLN A 97 -28.08 -27.57 54.07
N ASN A 98 -28.36 -27.81 52.77
CA ASN A 98 -29.30 -28.84 52.25
C ASN A 98 -29.37 -28.82 50.69
N ILE A 99 -28.83 -27.77 50.07
CA ILE A 99 -28.79 -27.54 48.62
C ILE A 99 -27.33 -27.29 48.25
N SER A 100 -26.84 -27.92 47.18
CA SER A 100 -25.42 -27.77 46.81
C SER A 100 -25.10 -26.33 46.41
N CYS A 101 -23.82 -25.95 46.50
CA CYS A 101 -23.35 -24.63 46.06
C CYS A 101 -23.80 -24.33 44.61
N THR A 102 -23.69 -25.33 43.73
CA THR A 102 -24.05 -25.25 42.30
C THR A 102 -25.55 -25.14 42.07
N GLN A 103 -26.37 -25.69 42.97
CA GLN A 103 -27.83 -25.55 42.98
C GLN A 103 -28.33 -24.25 43.63
N GLN A 104 -27.47 -23.53 44.35
CA GLN A 104 -27.76 -22.19 44.85
C GLN A 104 -27.32 -21.13 43.84
N ASN A 105 -26.08 -21.19 43.36
CA ASN A 105 -25.61 -20.37 42.23
C ASN A 105 -24.60 -21.15 41.40
N ILE A 106 -24.78 -21.14 40.09
CA ILE A 106 -23.97 -21.87 39.12
C ILE A 106 -22.50 -21.42 39.04
N GLN A 107 -22.17 -20.21 39.48
CA GLN A 107 -20.80 -19.68 39.65
C GLN A 107 -20.10 -20.20 40.92
N CYS A 108 -20.76 -21.07 41.70
CA CYS A 108 -20.25 -21.55 42.97
C CYS A 108 -20.14 -23.06 43.03
N GLY A 109 -19.00 -23.55 43.48
CA GLY A 109 -18.79 -24.96 43.83
C GLY A 109 -18.37 -25.14 45.27
N GLN A 110 -18.19 -26.40 45.65
CA GLN A 110 -17.71 -26.79 46.97
C GLN A 110 -16.31 -27.39 46.84
N PHE A 111 -15.37 -26.88 47.63
CA PHE A 111 -13.95 -27.28 47.58
C PHE A 111 -13.71 -28.63 48.27
N THR A 112 -14.41 -28.89 49.37
CA THR A 112 -14.33 -30.13 50.15
C THR A 112 -15.67 -30.43 50.83
N TYR A 113 -15.98 -31.72 51.00
CA TYR A 113 -17.17 -32.21 51.73
C TYR A 113 -17.33 -31.63 53.15
N ASN A 114 -16.23 -31.19 53.78
CA ASN A 114 -16.23 -30.62 55.13
C ASN A 114 -16.34 -29.07 55.15
N SER A 115 -16.25 -28.39 54.00
CA SER A 115 -16.50 -26.95 53.93
C SER A 115 -17.99 -26.69 53.85
N THR A 116 -18.53 -25.98 54.84
CA THR A 116 -19.89 -25.45 54.79
C THR A 116 -20.01 -24.22 53.90
N SER A 117 -18.91 -23.57 53.52
CA SER A 117 -18.90 -22.38 52.66
C SER A 117 -18.62 -22.74 51.20
N CYS A 118 -19.30 -22.06 50.28
CA CYS A 118 -19.08 -22.19 48.84
C CYS A 118 -17.94 -21.28 48.35
N LEU A 119 -17.19 -21.74 47.34
CA LEU A 119 -16.16 -20.96 46.64
C LEU A 119 -16.61 -20.65 45.21
N SER A 120 -16.06 -19.60 44.60
CA SER A 120 -16.30 -19.33 43.18
C SER A 120 -15.58 -20.34 42.28
N LEU A 121 -16.11 -20.56 41.07
CA LEU A 121 -15.48 -21.46 40.08
C LEU A 121 -14.04 -21.07 39.74
N ASP A 122 -13.67 -19.80 39.87
CA ASP A 122 -12.30 -19.30 39.65
C ASP A 122 -11.37 -19.55 40.87
N GLU A 123 -11.92 -19.88 42.05
CA GLU A 123 -11.20 -20.27 43.28
C GLU A 123 -11.13 -21.79 43.47
N LEU A 124 -11.91 -22.56 42.70
CA LEU A 124 -11.82 -24.02 42.69
C LEU A 124 -10.49 -24.48 42.04
N PRO A 125 -9.87 -25.54 42.56
CA PRO A 125 -8.64 -26.06 42.01
C PRO A 125 -8.93 -26.78 40.67
N ILE A 126 -7.92 -26.87 39.81
CA ILE A 126 -8.00 -27.76 38.64
C ILE A 126 -8.17 -29.20 39.09
N CYS A 127 -8.88 -30.03 38.30
CA CYS A 127 -9.30 -31.36 38.71
C CYS A 127 -8.16 -32.24 39.27
N GLN A 128 -6.94 -32.09 38.73
CA GLN A 128 -5.74 -32.83 39.12
C GLN A 128 -5.35 -32.72 40.61
N PHE A 129 -5.87 -31.73 41.34
CA PHE A 129 -5.61 -31.58 42.78
C PHE A 129 -6.60 -32.33 43.68
N PHE A 130 -7.72 -32.85 43.15
CA PHE A 130 -8.61 -33.71 43.93
C PHE A 130 -8.03 -35.12 44.01
N ASN A 131 -7.93 -35.65 45.23
CA ASN A 131 -7.61 -37.06 45.45
C ASN A 131 -8.79 -37.98 45.06
N GLN A 132 -8.59 -39.30 45.12
CA GLN A 132 -9.62 -40.28 44.72
C GLN A 132 -10.95 -40.11 45.47
N ASP A 133 -10.91 -39.85 46.78
CA ASP A 133 -12.09 -39.68 47.63
C ASP A 133 -12.80 -38.33 47.39
N GLN A 134 -12.08 -37.32 46.92
CA GLN A 134 -12.61 -36.00 46.57
C GLN A 134 -13.16 -35.94 45.13
N CYS A 135 -12.69 -36.81 44.23
CA CYS A 135 -13.06 -36.84 42.82
C CYS A 135 -14.42 -37.54 42.58
N THR A 136 -15.44 -37.10 43.32
CA THR A 136 -16.79 -37.68 43.27
C THR A 136 -17.55 -37.24 42.01
N PRO A 137 -18.60 -37.96 41.57
CA PRO A 137 -19.41 -37.60 40.40
C PRO A 137 -19.92 -36.16 40.32
N GLU A 138 -20.08 -35.49 41.47
CA GLU A 138 -20.59 -34.13 41.60
C GLU A 138 -19.48 -33.07 41.68
N GLN A 139 -18.21 -33.50 41.66
CA GLN A 139 -17.07 -32.60 41.86
C GLN A 139 -16.80 -31.76 40.62
N ILE A 140 -16.83 -30.44 40.83
CA ILE A 140 -16.50 -29.43 39.83
C ILE A 140 -15.14 -28.82 40.20
N GLY A 141 -14.30 -28.62 39.20
CA GLY A 141 -13.02 -27.94 39.30
C GLY A 141 -13.06 -26.52 38.76
N TYR A 142 -11.87 -25.95 38.59
CA TYR A 142 -11.65 -24.62 38.02
C TYR A 142 -12.53 -24.33 36.79
N GLN A 143 -13.14 -23.15 36.75
CA GLN A 143 -14.04 -22.66 35.67
C GLN A 143 -15.26 -23.53 35.37
N GLY A 144 -15.76 -24.31 36.33
CA GLY A 144 -16.97 -25.12 36.10
C GLY A 144 -16.69 -26.43 35.37
N THR A 145 -15.42 -26.82 35.24
CA THR A 145 -15.05 -28.08 34.60
C THR A 145 -15.51 -29.27 35.44
N LEU A 146 -16.21 -30.23 34.82
CA LEU A 146 -16.54 -31.48 35.49
C LEU A 146 -15.26 -32.29 35.70
N CYS A 147 -15.07 -32.79 36.92
CA CYS A 147 -13.97 -33.67 37.24
C CYS A 147 -14.43 -35.14 37.27
N PHE A 148 -13.64 -36.04 36.68
CA PHE A 148 -13.85 -37.48 36.75
C PHE A 148 -12.57 -38.19 37.19
N PHE A 149 -12.69 -39.26 37.97
CA PHE A 149 -11.53 -40.06 38.36
C PHE A 149 -11.15 -40.98 37.20
N SER A 150 -9.99 -40.73 36.60
CA SER A 150 -9.46 -41.59 35.54
C SER A 150 -8.80 -42.82 36.15
N ASN A 151 -9.44 -43.97 35.97
CA ASN A 151 -8.88 -45.26 36.38
C ASN A 151 -7.53 -45.57 35.69
N ASP A 152 -7.30 -45.04 34.49
CA ASP A 152 -6.06 -45.26 33.74
C ASP A 152 -4.88 -44.48 34.33
N THR A 153 -5.10 -43.26 34.82
CA THR A 153 -4.03 -42.42 35.39
C THR A 153 -4.02 -42.36 36.91
N GLN A 154 -4.99 -42.99 37.58
CA GLN A 154 -5.19 -42.93 39.04
C GLN A 154 -5.24 -41.49 39.57
N GLN A 155 -5.82 -40.58 38.77
CA GLN A 155 -5.89 -39.15 39.05
C GLN A 155 -7.22 -38.58 38.58
N CYS A 156 -7.64 -37.53 39.25
CA CYS A 156 -8.83 -36.77 38.87
C CYS A 156 -8.53 -35.86 37.68
N GLN A 157 -9.32 -35.94 36.62
CA GLN A 157 -9.11 -35.23 35.35
C GLN A 157 -10.34 -34.43 34.95
N THR A 158 -10.15 -33.38 34.14
CA THR A 158 -11.25 -32.64 33.52
C THR A 158 -11.89 -33.49 32.43
N ALA A 159 -13.21 -33.68 32.48
CA ALA A 159 -13.95 -34.31 31.40
C ALA A 159 -14.03 -33.36 30.18
N THR A 160 -13.46 -33.80 29.06
CA THR A 160 -13.52 -33.14 27.75
C THR A 160 -14.52 -33.80 26.80
N SER A 161 -14.94 -35.05 27.06
CA SER A 161 -15.99 -35.74 26.30
C SER A 161 -16.91 -36.57 27.20
N CYS A 162 -18.17 -36.76 26.77
CA CYS A 162 -19.11 -37.62 27.50
C CYS A 162 -18.59 -39.06 27.69
N SER A 163 -17.78 -39.58 26.77
CA SER A 163 -17.20 -40.94 26.84
C SER A 163 -16.24 -41.16 28.03
N GLN A 164 -15.80 -40.11 28.71
CA GLN A 164 -15.00 -40.20 29.94
C GLN A 164 -15.86 -40.40 31.20
N LEU A 165 -17.19 -40.21 31.10
CA LEU A 165 -18.11 -40.38 32.22
C LEU A 165 -18.51 -41.86 32.33
N GLN A 166 -17.86 -42.55 33.29
CA GLN A 166 -17.94 -44.00 33.40
C GLN A 166 -19.19 -44.51 34.12
N SER A 167 -19.93 -43.64 34.83
CA SER A 167 -21.19 -44.01 35.48
C SER A 167 -22.43 -43.39 34.82
N GLN A 168 -23.55 -44.13 34.91
CA GLN A 168 -24.87 -43.61 34.53
C GLN A 168 -25.22 -42.34 35.30
N SER A 169 -24.89 -42.24 36.59
CA SER A 169 -25.18 -41.06 37.41
C SER A 169 -24.44 -39.81 36.89
N GLN A 170 -23.12 -39.89 36.67
CA GLN A 170 -22.31 -38.81 36.06
C GLN A 170 -22.91 -38.37 34.72
N CYS A 171 -23.26 -39.34 33.87
CA CYS A 171 -23.81 -39.05 32.57
C CYS A 171 -25.18 -38.34 32.64
N THR A 172 -26.07 -38.80 33.53
CA THR A 172 -27.43 -38.24 33.67
C THR A 172 -27.51 -36.88 34.35
N GLN A 173 -26.42 -36.37 34.94
CA GLN A 173 -26.36 -34.98 35.41
C GLN A 173 -26.28 -33.98 34.24
N TRP A 174 -25.81 -34.43 33.07
CA TRP A 174 -25.57 -33.60 31.87
C TRP A 174 -26.59 -33.88 30.76
N LYS A 175 -27.89 -33.93 31.09
CA LYS A 175 -28.98 -34.33 30.17
C LYS A 175 -29.09 -33.58 28.84
N ASN A 176 -28.46 -32.42 28.69
CA ASN A 176 -28.47 -31.62 27.45
C ASN A 176 -27.14 -31.73 26.66
N THR A 177 -26.17 -32.49 27.15
CA THR A 177 -24.83 -32.69 26.56
C THR A 177 -24.53 -34.16 26.35
N CYS A 178 -24.91 -35.01 27.32
CA CYS A 178 -24.58 -36.42 27.36
C CYS A 178 -25.83 -37.29 27.58
N GLN A 179 -25.83 -38.49 26.98
CA GLN A 179 -26.82 -39.53 27.25
C GLN A 179 -26.13 -40.83 27.67
N TRP A 180 -26.67 -41.50 28.70
CA TRP A 180 -26.27 -42.87 28.99
C TRP A 180 -26.87 -43.81 27.96
N ASN A 181 -26.02 -44.47 27.17
CA ASN A 181 -26.44 -45.52 26.28
C ASN A 181 -26.37 -46.86 27.04
N SER A 182 -27.55 -47.43 27.31
CA SER A 182 -27.70 -48.67 28.08
C SER A 182 -27.32 -49.93 27.30
N ILE A 183 -27.10 -49.84 25.98
CA ILE A 183 -26.72 -50.99 25.14
C ILE A 183 -25.22 -51.28 25.28
N ASN A 184 -24.40 -50.23 25.28
CA ASN A 184 -22.94 -50.32 25.41
C ASN A 184 -22.42 -49.98 26.82
N ASN A 185 -23.30 -49.61 27.76
CA ASN A 185 -22.95 -49.14 29.12
C ASN A 185 -21.91 -48.01 29.09
N GLN A 186 -22.10 -47.05 28.19
CA GLN A 186 -21.22 -45.90 28.03
C GLN A 186 -22.03 -44.62 27.96
N CYS A 187 -21.47 -43.56 28.53
CA CYS A 187 -21.96 -42.21 28.31
C CYS A 187 -21.52 -41.73 26.92
N VAL A 188 -22.47 -41.30 26.10
CA VAL A 188 -22.21 -40.81 24.73
C VAL A 188 -22.64 -39.35 24.61
N GLN A 189 -22.07 -38.63 23.63
CA GLN A 189 -22.55 -37.29 23.30
C GLN A 189 -24.01 -37.37 22.87
N LEU A 190 -24.88 -36.57 23.48
CA LEU A 190 -26.25 -36.42 23.03
C LEU A 190 -26.26 -35.81 21.63
N GLN A 191 -26.98 -36.42 20.70
CA GLN A 191 -27.27 -35.88 19.37
C GLN A 191 -28.75 -35.45 19.31
N CYS A 192 -29.14 -34.65 18.32
CA CYS A 192 -30.53 -34.19 18.22
C CYS A 192 -31.50 -35.36 18.01
N ASP A 193 -31.12 -36.39 17.26
CA ASP A 193 -31.93 -37.58 16.96
C ASP A 193 -32.21 -38.49 18.17
N ASN A 194 -31.51 -38.28 19.29
CA ASN A 194 -31.85 -38.88 20.57
C ASN A 194 -33.21 -38.38 21.13
N PHE A 195 -33.71 -37.22 20.70
CA PHE A 195 -34.99 -36.70 21.17
C PHE A 195 -36.18 -37.27 20.39
N THR A 196 -36.98 -38.09 21.08
CA THR A 196 -38.14 -38.79 20.49
C THR A 196 -39.42 -37.94 20.40
N SER A 197 -39.47 -36.77 21.04
CA SER A 197 -40.67 -35.90 21.09
C SER A 197 -40.41 -34.47 20.65
N GLN A 198 -41.42 -33.81 20.09
CA GLN A 198 -41.37 -32.40 19.70
C GLN A 198 -41.04 -31.48 20.88
N SER A 199 -41.60 -31.74 22.06
CA SER A 199 -41.39 -30.95 23.29
C SER A 199 -39.97 -31.06 23.85
N THR A 200 -39.26 -32.16 23.60
CA THR A 200 -37.86 -32.34 24.02
C THR A 200 -36.86 -31.92 22.94
N CYS A 201 -37.30 -31.72 21.70
CA CYS A 201 -36.45 -31.37 20.57
C CYS A 201 -36.14 -29.85 20.54
N THR A 202 -35.33 -29.41 21.49
CA THR A 202 -34.96 -28.00 21.69
C THR A 202 -33.53 -27.73 21.20
N ASN A 203 -32.53 -28.24 21.92
CA ASN A 203 -31.11 -28.04 21.65
C ASN A 203 -30.25 -29.07 22.35
N ILE A 204 -29.01 -29.17 21.91
CA ILE A 204 -27.93 -29.91 22.58
C ILE A 204 -26.69 -29.06 22.71
N ILE A 205 -25.82 -29.42 23.64
CA ILE A 205 -24.51 -28.82 23.83
C ILE A 205 -23.47 -29.82 23.31
N LEU A 206 -22.65 -29.40 22.35
CA LEU A 206 -21.71 -30.26 21.63
C LEU A 206 -20.42 -30.56 22.40
N ASP A 207 -20.02 -29.66 23.29
CA ASP A 207 -18.71 -29.66 23.95
C ASP A 207 -18.89 -29.38 25.46
N LEU A 208 -18.17 -30.10 26.31
CA LEU A 208 -18.21 -29.85 27.76
C LEU A 208 -17.50 -28.53 28.14
N ASN A 209 -16.48 -28.11 27.39
CA ASN A 209 -15.78 -26.84 27.54
C ASN A 209 -14.95 -26.46 26.28
N PRO A 210 -15.16 -25.29 25.64
CA PRO A 210 -16.24 -24.31 25.85
C PRO A 210 -17.56 -24.80 25.24
N GLN A 211 -18.69 -24.38 25.79
CA GLN A 211 -19.99 -24.96 25.43
C GLN A 211 -20.56 -24.38 24.13
N THR A 212 -20.48 -25.17 23.05
CA THR A 212 -21.14 -24.86 21.78
C THR A 212 -22.58 -25.38 21.79
N ILE A 213 -23.58 -24.51 21.64
CA ILE A 213 -24.99 -24.92 21.53
C ILE A 213 -25.32 -25.22 20.06
N MET A 214 -25.89 -26.39 19.81
CA MET A 214 -26.50 -26.77 18.54
C MET A 214 -28.03 -26.83 18.68
N PRO A 215 -28.79 -25.95 18.00
CA PRO A 215 -30.24 -25.99 18.01
C PRO A 215 -30.76 -27.21 17.22
N CYS A 216 -31.87 -27.80 17.69
CA CYS A 216 -32.49 -28.98 17.08
C CYS A 216 -33.92 -28.69 16.56
N GLN A 217 -34.33 -29.29 15.45
CA GLN A 217 -35.69 -29.15 14.90
C GLN A 217 -36.41 -30.49 14.79
N TYR A 218 -37.67 -30.54 15.21
CA TYR A 218 -38.51 -31.72 15.04
C TYR A 218 -39.20 -31.64 13.68
N VAL A 219 -38.80 -32.49 12.75
CA VAL A 219 -39.28 -32.52 11.37
C VAL A 219 -39.67 -33.95 11.02
N ASN A 220 -40.90 -34.15 10.53
CA ASN A 220 -41.41 -35.46 10.09
C ASN A 220 -41.29 -36.60 11.13
N GLY A 221 -41.43 -36.27 12.43
CA GLY A 221 -41.34 -37.26 13.53
C GLY A 221 -39.92 -37.53 14.04
N ILE A 222 -38.90 -36.90 13.46
CA ILE A 222 -37.49 -37.05 13.84
C ILE A 222 -36.97 -35.69 14.33
N CYS A 223 -36.22 -35.69 15.43
CA CYS A 223 -35.46 -34.52 15.82
C CYS A 223 -34.10 -34.51 15.11
N GLN A 224 -33.75 -33.42 14.43
CA GLN A 224 -32.51 -33.29 13.66
C GLN A 224 -31.78 -32.00 14.01
N SER A 225 -30.46 -31.95 13.78
CA SER A 225 -29.70 -30.72 13.96
C SER A 225 -30.02 -29.68 12.89
N ILE A 226 -29.95 -28.41 13.27
CA ILE A 226 -30.12 -27.28 12.35
C ILE A 226 -28.72 -26.81 11.92
N GLU A 227 -28.40 -26.89 10.63
CA GLU A 227 -27.07 -26.49 10.13
C GLU A 227 -26.75 -25.00 10.35
N SER A 228 -27.77 -24.14 10.37
CA SER A 228 -27.59 -22.71 10.55
C SER A 228 -28.77 -22.11 11.31
N ALA A 229 -28.48 -21.34 12.36
CA ALA A 229 -29.48 -20.63 13.15
C ALA A 229 -30.42 -19.76 12.28
N LYS A 230 -29.98 -19.34 11.08
CA LYS A 230 -30.81 -18.65 10.08
C LYS A 230 -32.11 -19.40 9.69
N GLN A 231 -32.18 -20.71 9.91
CA GLN A 231 -33.37 -21.55 9.65
C GLN A 231 -34.37 -21.59 10.81
N LEU A 232 -34.01 -21.06 11.99
CA LEU A 232 -34.92 -20.96 13.13
C LEU A 232 -36.07 -19.98 12.80
N THR A 233 -37.24 -20.19 13.39
CA THR A 233 -38.29 -19.17 13.42
C THR A 233 -37.96 -18.09 14.44
N SER A 234 -38.73 -17.00 14.47
CA SER A 234 -38.60 -16.00 15.55
C SER A 234 -38.75 -16.63 16.93
N GLN A 235 -39.79 -17.45 17.14
CA GLN A 235 -40.04 -18.11 18.42
C GLN A 235 -38.94 -19.13 18.77
N ASP A 236 -38.44 -19.88 17.79
CA ASP A 236 -37.38 -20.87 18.03
C ASP A 236 -36.02 -20.21 18.32
N CYS A 237 -35.78 -18.99 17.83
CA CYS A 237 -34.45 -18.37 17.81
C CYS A 237 -33.79 -18.27 19.19
N SER A 238 -34.48 -17.75 20.20
CA SER A 238 -33.95 -17.68 21.56
C SER A 238 -34.10 -19.03 22.28
N ASN A 239 -35.30 -19.60 22.28
CA ASN A 239 -35.64 -20.81 23.02
C ASN A 239 -34.76 -22.03 22.64
N LYS A 240 -34.40 -22.16 21.36
CA LYS A 240 -33.53 -23.25 20.86
C LYS A 240 -32.05 -22.92 20.86
N THR A 241 -31.66 -21.70 21.23
CA THR A 241 -30.25 -21.35 21.39
C THR A 241 -29.90 -21.01 22.84
N LEU A 242 -30.82 -21.28 23.79
CA LEU A 242 -30.73 -20.89 25.19
C LEU A 242 -30.37 -19.40 25.35
N SER A 243 -30.98 -18.57 24.50
CA SER A 243 -30.74 -17.13 24.38
C SER A 243 -29.32 -16.72 23.99
N THR A 244 -28.53 -17.58 23.33
CA THR A 244 -27.26 -17.18 22.69
C THR A 244 -27.43 -16.59 21.29
N TYR A 245 -28.65 -16.58 20.76
CA TYR A 245 -29.03 -15.88 19.54
C TYR A 245 -30.33 -15.08 19.76
N TYR A 246 -30.50 -13.99 19.01
CA TYR A 246 -31.73 -13.21 18.93
C TYR A 246 -32.20 -13.02 17.50
N TRP A 247 -33.49 -12.76 17.35
CA TRP A 247 -34.13 -12.59 16.05
C TRP A 247 -34.07 -11.14 15.59
N ILE A 248 -33.33 -10.87 14.51
CA ILE A 248 -33.49 -9.62 13.76
C ILE A 248 -34.62 -9.79 12.76
N GLN A 249 -35.63 -8.93 12.87
CA GLN A 249 -36.75 -8.89 11.94
C GLN A 249 -36.39 -8.07 10.70
N ALA A 250 -36.46 -8.68 9.51
CA ALA A 250 -36.20 -8.00 8.24
C ALA A 250 -37.47 -7.37 7.64
N ASN A 251 -38.64 -7.96 7.93
CA ASN A 251 -39.97 -7.42 7.64
C ASN A 251 -41.03 -8.15 8.49
N ASN A 252 -42.31 -7.85 8.30
CA ASN A 252 -43.40 -8.39 9.13
C ASN A 252 -43.50 -9.93 9.19
N THR A 253 -42.88 -10.67 8.26
CA THR A 253 -42.98 -12.15 8.18
C THR A 253 -41.65 -12.88 8.06
N THR A 254 -40.52 -12.17 7.88
CA THR A 254 -39.20 -12.77 7.72
C THR A 254 -38.15 -12.05 8.56
N GLY A 255 -37.12 -12.77 8.95
CA GLY A 255 -36.02 -12.29 9.76
C GLY A 255 -34.89 -13.30 9.77
N THR A 256 -33.92 -13.10 10.65
CA THR A 256 -32.76 -14.00 10.78
C THR A 256 -32.31 -14.04 12.23
N CYS A 257 -32.11 -15.26 12.73
CA CYS A 257 -31.53 -15.49 14.04
C CYS A 257 -30.01 -15.26 13.98
N ILE A 258 -29.48 -14.36 14.81
CA ILE A 258 -28.04 -14.04 14.86
C ILE A 258 -27.48 -14.13 16.29
N PRO A 259 -26.20 -14.45 16.48
CA PRO A 259 -25.62 -14.60 17.81
C PRO A 259 -25.69 -13.32 18.67
N CYS A 260 -25.86 -13.51 19.96
CA CYS A 260 -25.83 -12.48 21.00
C CYS A 260 -24.40 -11.98 21.29
N SER A 261 -23.38 -12.79 20.99
CA SER A 261 -21.94 -12.49 21.10
C SER A 261 -21.44 -11.34 20.20
N ILE A 262 -22.35 -10.53 19.63
CA ILE A 262 -22.09 -9.55 18.56
C ILE A 262 -22.62 -8.15 18.90
N THR A 263 -22.72 -7.78 20.19
CA THR A 263 -22.83 -6.34 20.54
C THR A 263 -21.53 -5.61 20.18
N ASN A 264 -20.38 -6.23 20.38
CA ASN A 264 -19.09 -5.73 19.91
C ASN A 264 -18.86 -6.03 18.42
N LYS A 265 -19.74 -5.50 17.55
CA LYS A 265 -19.37 -5.30 16.14
C LYS A 265 -18.27 -4.24 16.10
N TYR A 266 -17.04 -4.70 15.91
CA TYR A 266 -15.94 -3.85 15.47
C TYR A 266 -16.41 -3.05 14.23
N GLN A 267 -16.50 -1.73 14.36
CA GLN A 267 -16.84 -0.84 13.24
C GLN A 267 -15.54 -0.34 12.63
N PRO A 268 -15.09 -0.88 11.48
CA PRO A 268 -13.88 -0.41 10.82
C PRO A 268 -14.04 1.03 10.33
N ASN A 269 -13.06 1.90 10.61
CA ASN A 269 -13.09 3.30 10.16
C ASN A 269 -12.98 3.48 8.63
N ASN A 270 -12.81 2.38 7.86
CA ASN A 270 -12.64 2.38 6.40
C ASN A 270 -13.94 2.06 5.63
N LYS A 271 -15.11 2.26 6.25
CA LYS A 271 -16.41 2.05 5.62
C LYS A 271 -16.56 2.81 4.31
N CYS A 272 -17.32 2.24 3.38
CA CYS A 272 -17.79 2.96 2.21
C CYS A 272 -18.70 4.11 2.63
N SER A 273 -18.50 5.31 2.07
CA SER A 273 -19.48 6.40 2.16
C SER A 273 -20.80 5.94 1.53
N CYS A 274 -21.92 6.29 2.16
CA CYS A 274 -23.25 5.89 1.70
C CYS A 274 -23.52 6.34 0.26
N SER A 275 -23.05 7.54 -0.13
CA SER A 275 -23.17 8.08 -1.49
C SER A 275 -22.63 7.15 -2.58
N SER A 276 -21.75 6.21 -2.22
CA SER A 276 -21.18 5.23 -3.14
C SER A 276 -22.06 4.00 -3.39
N TYR A 277 -23.12 3.74 -2.61
CA TYR A 277 -23.93 2.52 -2.72
C TYR A 277 -25.04 2.60 -3.78
N LEU A 278 -25.23 1.49 -4.50
CA LEU A 278 -26.40 1.27 -5.33
C LEU A 278 -27.65 1.00 -4.44
N ILE A 279 -28.85 1.25 -4.99
CA ILE A 279 -30.12 1.18 -4.25
C ILE A 279 -30.30 -0.10 -3.40
N GLN A 280 -29.92 -1.26 -3.95
CA GLN A 280 -30.00 -2.55 -3.25
C GLN A 280 -29.04 -2.64 -2.06
N GLN A 281 -27.80 -2.18 -2.22
CA GLN A 281 -26.78 -2.16 -1.14
C GLN A 281 -27.13 -1.16 -0.04
N CYS A 282 -27.74 -0.05 -0.45
CA CYS A 282 -28.20 0.99 0.46
C CYS A 282 -29.30 0.46 1.39
N GLN A 283 -30.25 -0.30 0.84
CA GLN A 283 -31.34 -0.92 1.58
C GLN A 283 -30.90 -2.06 2.53
N SER A 284 -29.74 -2.67 2.29
CA SER A 284 -29.15 -3.71 3.15
C SER A 284 -28.05 -3.20 4.09
N SER A 285 -27.66 -1.93 4.01
CA SER A 285 -26.71 -1.31 4.95
C SER A 285 -27.37 -1.00 6.29
N SER A 286 -26.67 -1.24 7.39
CA SER A 286 -27.16 -0.89 8.73
C SER A 286 -26.90 0.57 9.13
N TYR A 287 -26.32 1.40 8.26
CA TYR A 287 -25.99 2.80 8.54
C TYR A 287 -26.28 3.77 7.37
N CYS A 288 -26.77 3.26 6.24
CA CYS A 288 -27.22 4.04 5.10
C CYS A 288 -28.71 3.84 4.82
N GLN A 289 -29.35 4.82 4.20
CA GLN A 289 -30.76 4.79 3.78
C GLN A 289 -30.92 5.38 2.39
N TRP A 290 -31.85 4.82 1.63
CA TRP A 290 -32.20 5.38 0.32
C TRP A 290 -33.24 6.50 0.49
N SER A 291 -32.83 7.74 0.21
CA SER A 291 -33.68 8.93 0.36
C SER A 291 -33.45 9.90 -0.78
N ASN A 292 -34.53 10.48 -1.32
CA ASN A 292 -34.50 11.45 -2.42
C ASN A 292 -33.78 11.00 -3.72
N GLY A 293 -33.64 9.68 -3.93
CA GLY A 293 -32.95 9.13 -5.10
C GLY A 293 -31.45 8.93 -4.92
N GLU A 294 -30.92 9.18 -3.72
CA GLU A 294 -29.53 9.00 -3.34
C GLU A 294 -29.43 8.05 -2.12
N CYS A 295 -28.26 7.46 -1.93
CA CYS A 295 -27.96 6.71 -0.71
C CYS A 295 -27.25 7.61 0.28
N ASN A 296 -27.92 7.98 1.36
CA ASN A 296 -27.42 8.89 2.38
C ASN A 296 -27.13 8.14 3.69
N PRO A 297 -26.25 8.63 4.57
CA PRO A 297 -26.18 8.15 5.94
C PRO A 297 -27.55 8.24 6.61
N ILE A 298 -27.85 7.29 7.50
CA ILE A 298 -29.00 7.42 8.39
C ILE A 298 -28.67 8.53 9.38
N GLU A 299 -29.43 9.62 9.38
CA GLU A 299 -29.28 10.67 10.38
C GLU A 299 -29.54 10.05 11.76
N CYS A 300 -28.71 10.38 12.76
CA CYS A 300 -28.83 9.74 14.08
C CYS A 300 -30.23 9.87 14.69
N ASN A 301 -30.93 10.99 14.48
CA ASN A 301 -32.31 11.23 14.92
C ASN A 301 -33.36 10.25 14.33
N GLN A 302 -33.06 9.58 13.22
CA GLN A 302 -33.92 8.60 12.54
C GLN A 302 -33.65 7.17 13.02
N ILE A 303 -32.61 6.95 13.82
CA ILE A 303 -32.30 5.64 14.40
C ILE A 303 -33.14 5.45 15.66
N LEU A 304 -34.18 4.63 15.55
CA LEU A 304 -35.20 4.46 16.58
C LEU A 304 -34.83 3.45 17.69
N ASP A 305 -33.74 2.70 17.51
CA ASP A 305 -33.28 1.71 18.49
C ASP A 305 -31.84 1.96 18.95
N GLN A 306 -31.57 1.64 20.22
CA GLN A 306 -30.29 1.87 20.87
C GLN A 306 -29.15 1.11 20.19
N LEU A 307 -29.39 -0.11 19.71
CA LEU A 307 -28.34 -0.96 19.16
C LEU A 307 -27.84 -0.45 17.80
N SER A 308 -28.74 -0.08 16.90
CA SER A 308 -28.40 0.57 15.63
C SER A 308 -27.75 1.93 15.86
N CYS A 309 -28.17 2.67 16.89
CA CYS A 309 -27.57 3.96 17.23
C CYS A 309 -26.10 3.81 17.65
N LEU A 310 -25.83 2.84 18.53
CA LEU A 310 -24.49 2.50 18.98
C LEU A 310 -23.62 1.97 17.82
N GLN A 311 -24.20 1.24 16.85
CA GLN A 311 -23.49 0.75 15.67
C GLN A 311 -23.08 1.85 14.66
N ASN A 312 -23.58 3.08 14.78
CA ASN A 312 -23.28 4.16 13.85
C ASN A 312 -22.20 5.12 14.41
N LEU A 313 -20.99 5.06 13.81
CA LEU A 313 -19.83 5.87 14.19
C LEU A 313 -20.11 7.36 13.93
N GLY A 314 -20.46 8.10 14.98
CA GLY A 314 -20.94 9.48 14.89
C GLY A 314 -22.30 9.70 15.53
N CYS A 315 -22.91 8.65 16.10
CA CYS A 315 -24.14 8.74 16.87
C CYS A 315 -23.94 8.36 18.35
N SER A 316 -24.89 8.78 19.18
CA SER A 316 -24.97 8.46 20.61
C SER A 316 -26.42 8.43 21.08
N TRP A 317 -26.74 7.45 21.93
CA TRP A 317 -28.06 7.23 22.49
C TRP A 317 -28.26 8.04 23.77
N TYR A 318 -29.27 8.90 23.79
CA TYR A 318 -29.65 9.73 24.94
C TYR A 318 -31.02 9.28 25.46
N ASN A 319 -31.01 8.31 26.37
CA ASN A 319 -32.17 7.71 27.05
C ASN A 319 -33.20 7.02 26.12
N THR A 320 -33.84 7.78 25.23
CA THR A 320 -35.00 7.37 24.41
C THR A 320 -34.86 7.74 22.94
N TYR A 321 -33.79 8.42 22.54
CA TYR A 321 -33.53 8.79 21.15
C TYR A 321 -32.04 8.75 20.83
N CYS A 322 -31.74 8.48 19.57
CA CYS A 322 -30.41 8.58 19.03
C CYS A 322 -30.14 10.00 18.51
N SER A 323 -28.92 10.52 18.67
CA SER A 323 -28.53 11.82 18.12
C SER A 323 -27.03 11.89 17.82
N THR A 324 -26.63 12.89 17.04
CA THR A 324 -25.25 13.07 16.58
C THR A 324 -24.29 13.25 17.76
N PHE A 325 -23.19 12.51 17.73
CA PHE A 325 -22.18 12.49 18.78
C PHE A 325 -21.29 13.73 18.71
N TYR A 326 -21.55 14.70 19.60
CA TYR A 326 -20.71 15.88 19.77
C TYR A 326 -19.77 15.81 20.98
N ARG A 327 -20.17 15.05 22.01
CA ARG A 327 -19.41 14.82 23.24
C ARG A 327 -20.01 13.65 24.01
N CYS A 328 -19.19 13.03 24.84
CA CYS A 328 -19.66 12.02 25.77
C CYS A 328 -20.66 12.60 26.80
N PRO A 329 -21.74 11.86 27.14
CA PRO A 329 -22.72 12.31 28.11
C PRO A 329 -22.20 12.26 29.55
N VAL A 330 -22.95 12.90 30.44
CA VAL A 330 -22.83 12.70 31.89
C VAL A 330 -23.55 11.40 32.23
N ALA A 331 -22.92 10.50 32.97
CA ALA A 331 -23.50 9.23 33.39
C ALA A 331 -23.15 8.89 34.84
N PHE A 332 -24.02 8.12 35.49
CA PHE A 332 -23.85 7.76 36.90
C PHE A 332 -23.20 6.38 37.08
N SER A 333 -22.94 5.67 35.98
CA SER A 333 -22.29 4.36 35.97
C SER A 333 -21.49 4.13 34.68
N HIS A 334 -20.54 3.20 34.75
CA HIS A 334 -19.73 2.81 33.61
C HIS A 334 -20.56 2.11 32.52
N GLN A 335 -21.56 1.34 32.94
CA GLN A 335 -22.56 0.69 32.07
C GLN A 335 -23.29 1.74 31.21
N GLN A 336 -23.82 2.81 31.84
CA GLN A 336 -24.50 3.90 31.13
C GLN A 336 -23.59 4.66 30.14
N CYS A 337 -22.28 4.71 30.36
CA CYS A 337 -21.35 5.26 29.38
C CYS A 337 -21.32 4.40 28.11
N ILE A 338 -21.10 3.08 28.25
CA ILE A 338 -21.06 2.11 27.15
C ILE A 338 -22.40 2.09 26.40
N GLU A 339 -23.52 2.06 27.14
CA GLU A 339 -24.89 2.07 26.62
C GLU A 339 -25.25 3.37 25.86
N SER A 340 -24.46 4.45 26.01
CA SER A 340 -24.71 5.74 25.37
C SER A 340 -23.89 5.98 24.10
N SER A 341 -22.64 5.49 24.02
CA SER A 341 -21.83 5.52 22.80
C SER A 341 -20.60 4.61 22.91
N PHE A 342 -20.28 3.89 21.82
CA PHE A 342 -19.00 3.19 21.68
C PHE A 342 -17.78 4.13 21.77
N ASN A 343 -17.97 5.42 21.51
CA ASN A 343 -16.90 6.42 21.64
C ASN A 343 -16.64 6.82 23.10
N CYS A 344 -17.41 6.33 24.08
CA CYS A 344 -17.43 6.83 25.46
C CYS A 344 -17.20 5.72 26.48
N LEU A 345 -16.01 5.11 26.47
CA LEU A 345 -15.72 3.92 27.28
C LEU A 345 -15.09 4.22 28.65
N ILE A 346 -14.81 5.47 29.00
CA ILE A 346 -14.23 5.83 30.31
C ILE A 346 -15.25 6.65 31.13
N LEU A 347 -15.55 6.26 32.36
CA LEU A 347 -16.22 7.10 33.35
C LEU A 347 -15.19 7.80 34.24
N ASN A 348 -15.13 9.13 34.21
CA ASN A 348 -14.23 9.93 35.03
C ASN A 348 -15.02 11.07 35.71
N ASN A 349 -15.13 11.05 37.04
CA ASN A 349 -15.88 12.03 37.83
C ASN A 349 -17.32 12.26 37.31
N ASN A 350 -18.08 11.17 37.09
CA ASN A 350 -19.44 11.14 36.52
C ASN A 350 -19.59 11.66 35.07
N ASN A 351 -18.50 12.03 34.40
CA ASN A 351 -18.51 12.33 32.97
C ASN A 351 -17.95 11.14 32.20
N CYS A 352 -18.65 10.73 31.14
CA CYS A 352 -18.05 9.80 30.20
C CYS A 352 -16.97 10.55 29.38
N GLN A 353 -15.90 9.87 28.99
CA GLN A 353 -14.77 10.42 28.23
C GLN A 353 -14.42 9.50 27.05
N VAL A 354 -13.92 10.11 25.98
CA VAL A 354 -13.42 9.39 24.80
C VAL A 354 -12.07 8.75 25.11
N LEU A 355 -11.88 7.51 24.66
CA LEU A 355 -10.56 6.87 24.66
C LEU A 355 -9.61 7.66 23.75
N SER A 356 -8.64 8.36 24.33
CA SER A 356 -7.45 8.79 23.59
C SER A 356 -6.48 7.61 23.45
N ASP A 357 -5.67 7.58 22.38
CA ASP A 357 -4.81 6.42 22.04
C ASP A 357 -3.78 6.01 23.11
N ASN A 358 -3.49 6.86 24.10
CA ASN A 358 -2.56 6.61 25.21
C ASN A 358 -3.24 6.25 26.56
N SER A 359 -4.47 5.75 26.55
CA SER A 359 -5.34 5.72 27.74
C SER A 359 -5.18 4.51 28.68
N CYS A 360 -4.79 3.33 28.19
CA CYS A 360 -4.74 2.11 29.02
C CYS A 360 -3.82 2.25 30.25
N SER A 361 -2.69 2.96 30.13
CA SER A 361 -1.68 3.12 31.20
C SER A 361 -2.17 3.92 32.42
N ASN A 362 -3.29 4.65 32.29
CA ASN A 362 -3.90 5.39 33.40
C ASN A 362 -4.91 4.56 34.22
N ILE A 363 -5.04 3.26 33.92
CA ILE A 363 -6.01 2.38 34.56
C ILE A 363 -5.30 1.47 35.58
N TYR A 364 -5.48 1.78 36.85
CA TYR A 364 -4.70 1.19 37.96
C TYR A 364 -5.34 -0.03 38.64
N ASN A 365 -6.52 -0.48 38.22
CA ASN A 365 -7.15 -1.69 38.78
C ASN A 365 -7.73 -2.64 37.73
N LEU A 366 -7.80 -3.91 38.12
CA LEU A 366 -8.25 -5.02 37.28
C LEU A 366 -9.68 -4.82 36.75
N GLN A 367 -10.62 -4.34 37.58
CA GLN A 367 -12.03 -4.17 37.18
C GLN A 367 -12.21 -3.10 36.10
N GLN A 368 -11.57 -1.93 36.25
CA GLN A 368 -11.59 -0.89 35.22
C GLN A 368 -10.85 -1.35 33.96
N CYS A 369 -9.72 -2.04 34.08
CA CYS A 369 -9.02 -2.59 32.93
C CYS A 369 -9.89 -3.63 32.18
N GLN A 370 -10.62 -4.45 32.94
CA GLN A 370 -11.57 -5.41 32.43
C GLN A 370 -12.85 -4.77 31.85
N SER A 371 -13.14 -3.50 32.11
CA SER A 371 -14.26 -2.79 31.47
C SER A 371 -13.91 -2.22 30.09
N GLN A 372 -12.62 -2.05 29.76
CA GLN A 372 -12.16 -1.56 28.46
C GLN A 372 -12.16 -2.68 27.40
N LEU A 373 -13.35 -3.04 26.94
CA LEU A 373 -13.58 -4.12 25.97
C LEU A 373 -12.80 -3.89 24.66
N GLY A 374 -11.86 -4.79 24.36
CA GLY A 374 -11.20 -4.85 23.04
C GLY A 374 -9.99 -3.93 22.83
N TYR A 375 -9.56 -3.16 23.85
CA TYR A 375 -8.43 -2.24 23.73
C TYR A 375 -7.30 -2.54 24.73
N CYS A 376 -7.64 -2.80 25.99
CA CYS A 376 -6.66 -3.01 27.05
C CYS A 376 -6.71 -4.45 27.62
N TYR A 377 -5.60 -4.88 28.21
CA TYR A 377 -5.48 -6.13 28.95
C TYR A 377 -4.72 -5.90 30.26
N TRP A 378 -4.98 -6.72 31.28
CA TRP A 378 -4.31 -6.60 32.57
C TRP A 378 -3.14 -7.57 32.65
N ASN A 379 -1.92 -7.04 32.71
CA ASN A 379 -0.70 -7.85 32.68
C ASN A 379 -0.30 -8.48 34.04
N GLY A 380 -1.05 -8.18 35.10
CA GLY A 380 -0.74 -8.55 36.48
C GLY A 380 -0.64 -7.34 37.41
N ASN A 381 0.03 -6.27 36.95
CA ASN A 381 0.34 -5.08 37.75
C ASN A 381 -0.21 -3.77 37.17
N GLN A 382 -0.44 -3.72 35.86
CA GLN A 382 -0.94 -2.53 35.16
C GLN A 382 -1.81 -2.93 33.97
N CYS A 383 -2.71 -2.02 33.59
CA CYS A 383 -3.48 -2.14 32.36
C CYS A 383 -2.62 -1.68 31.18
N GLN A 384 -2.50 -2.50 30.14
CA GLN A 384 -1.69 -2.22 28.96
C GLN A 384 -2.54 -2.33 27.70
N GLN A 385 -2.19 -1.56 26.67
CA GLN A 385 -2.80 -1.68 25.35
C GLN A 385 -2.35 -3.00 24.71
N VAL A 386 -3.27 -3.74 24.08
CA VAL A 386 -2.87 -4.97 23.37
C VAL A 386 -2.36 -4.60 21.98
N GLU A 387 -1.05 -4.71 21.74
CA GLU A 387 -0.49 -4.61 20.38
C GLU A 387 -0.60 -5.94 19.62
N LYS A 388 -0.48 -7.05 20.35
CA LYS A 388 -0.41 -8.41 19.82
C LYS A 388 -1.14 -9.37 20.76
N CYS A 389 -1.97 -10.26 20.23
CA CYS A 389 -2.71 -11.25 21.02
C CYS A 389 -1.80 -12.06 21.97
N GLN A 390 -0.56 -12.35 21.57
CA GLN A 390 0.43 -13.08 22.37
C GLN A 390 0.83 -12.38 23.69
N GLN A 391 0.54 -11.08 23.85
CA GLN A 391 0.73 -10.35 25.10
C GLN A 391 -0.31 -10.74 26.16
N ILE A 392 -1.48 -11.25 25.75
CA ILE A 392 -2.57 -11.64 26.63
C ILE A 392 -2.27 -13.02 27.24
N THR A 393 -1.85 -13.04 28.50
CA THR A 393 -1.47 -14.26 29.24
C THR A 393 -2.64 -14.96 29.92
N GLN A 394 -3.84 -14.37 29.93
CA GLN A 394 -5.03 -14.94 30.57
C GLN A 394 -6.11 -15.34 29.55
N GLN A 395 -6.58 -16.58 29.63
CA GLN A 395 -7.63 -17.14 28.76
C GLN A 395 -8.90 -16.27 28.70
N ARG A 396 -9.41 -15.85 29.87
CA ARG A 396 -10.61 -15.00 30.00
C ARG A 396 -10.43 -13.61 29.37
N GLN A 397 -9.20 -13.07 29.36
CA GLN A 397 -8.90 -11.83 28.65
C GLN A 397 -8.86 -12.07 27.13
N CYS A 398 -8.27 -13.18 26.68
CA CYS A 398 -8.14 -13.51 25.26
C CYS A 398 -9.49 -13.63 24.54
N TYR A 399 -10.47 -14.32 25.16
CA TYR A 399 -11.80 -14.49 24.56
C TYR A 399 -12.59 -13.19 24.36
N ARG A 400 -12.20 -12.08 25.02
CA ARG A 400 -12.82 -10.76 24.81
C ARG A 400 -12.43 -10.11 23.48
N PHE A 401 -11.38 -10.60 22.85
CA PHE A 401 -10.90 -10.16 21.53
C PHE A 401 -11.35 -11.14 20.43
N GLY A 402 -12.51 -11.78 20.56
CA GLY A 402 -12.89 -13.01 19.84
C GLY A 402 -12.85 -13.01 18.30
N TYR A 403 -12.81 -11.85 17.63
CA TYR A 403 -12.61 -11.74 16.17
C TYR A 403 -11.16 -11.50 15.73
N THR A 404 -10.28 -11.22 16.70
CA THR A 404 -8.87 -10.84 16.51
C THR A 404 -7.93 -11.86 17.16
N CYS A 405 -8.34 -12.47 18.27
CA CYS A 405 -7.55 -13.40 19.06
C CYS A 405 -8.34 -14.66 19.45
N ILE A 406 -7.62 -15.78 19.59
CA ILE A 406 -8.12 -17.08 20.03
C ILE A 406 -7.17 -17.69 21.07
N TRP A 407 -7.72 -18.29 22.13
CA TRP A 407 -6.94 -19.02 23.11
C TRP A 407 -6.71 -20.45 22.63
N GLN A 408 -5.46 -20.81 22.35
CA GLN A 408 -5.11 -22.14 21.83
C GLN A 408 -3.70 -22.55 22.29
N ASN A 409 -3.58 -23.78 22.79
CA ASN A 409 -2.34 -24.36 23.33
C ASN A 409 -1.75 -23.53 24.49
N GLY A 410 -2.60 -23.16 25.46
CA GLY A 410 -2.19 -22.44 26.67
C GLY A 410 -1.72 -20.99 26.47
N ARG A 411 -1.96 -20.41 25.29
CA ARG A 411 -1.58 -19.04 24.95
C ARG A 411 -2.64 -18.36 24.08
N CYS A 412 -2.75 -17.05 24.21
CA CYS A 412 -3.55 -16.25 23.30
C CYS A 412 -2.78 -16.06 21.99
N GLN A 413 -3.44 -16.30 20.87
CA GLN A 413 -2.86 -16.20 19.53
C GLN A 413 -3.76 -15.33 18.67
N GLN A 414 -3.21 -14.76 17.60
CA GLN A 414 -4.05 -14.12 16.59
C GLN A 414 -5.00 -15.14 15.94
N LEU A 415 -6.26 -14.74 15.77
CA LEU A 415 -7.25 -15.46 14.99
C LEU A 415 -7.00 -15.21 13.50
N THR A 416 -6.95 -16.29 12.74
CA THR A 416 -6.82 -16.35 11.29
C THR A 416 -7.95 -17.24 10.78
N CYS A 417 -8.41 -17.11 9.52
CA CYS A 417 -9.61 -17.84 9.10
C CYS A 417 -9.46 -19.36 9.30
N ASN A 418 -8.27 -19.91 9.02
CA ASN A 418 -7.91 -21.32 9.27
C ASN A 418 -7.94 -21.80 10.74
N LYS A 419 -8.19 -20.93 11.72
CA LYS A 419 -8.42 -21.30 13.13
C LYS A 419 -9.91 -21.31 13.52
N ILE A 420 -10.81 -20.90 12.63
CA ILE A 420 -12.25 -20.94 12.86
C ILE A 420 -12.76 -22.34 12.51
N SER A 421 -13.12 -23.12 13.53
CA SER A 421 -13.60 -24.50 13.41
C SER A 421 -15.10 -24.62 13.07
N LEU A 422 -15.85 -23.53 13.10
CA LEU A 422 -17.31 -23.53 12.91
C LEU A 422 -17.73 -22.78 11.64
N LYS A 423 -18.46 -23.47 10.75
CA LYS A 423 -19.02 -22.93 9.49
C LYS A 423 -19.75 -21.60 9.66
N ASN A 424 -20.58 -21.48 10.71
CA ASN A 424 -21.37 -20.27 10.97
C ASN A 424 -20.53 -19.08 11.48
N ASN A 425 -19.31 -19.31 11.98
CA ASN A 425 -18.40 -18.25 12.43
C ASN A 425 -17.39 -17.86 11.34
N CYS A 426 -17.33 -18.61 10.23
CA CYS A 426 -16.40 -18.37 9.12
C CYS A 426 -16.88 -17.24 8.21
N ILE A 427 -16.75 -16.01 8.71
CA ILE A 427 -17.20 -14.80 8.03
C ILE A 427 -16.00 -13.88 7.80
N TYR A 428 -15.34 -13.41 8.86
CA TYR A 428 -14.12 -12.60 8.75
C TYR A 428 -13.23 -12.79 9.99
N THR A 429 -11.97 -12.38 9.87
CA THR A 429 -11.09 -12.09 11.01
C THR A 429 -10.61 -10.65 10.95
N ILE A 430 -10.11 -10.13 12.07
CA ILE A 430 -9.45 -8.82 12.13
C ILE A 430 -7.93 -9.11 12.15
N PRO A 431 -7.19 -8.88 11.04
CA PRO A 431 -5.82 -9.37 10.89
C PRO A 431 -4.77 -8.59 11.69
N LYS A 432 -5.11 -7.44 12.28
CA LYS A 432 -4.32 -6.79 13.34
C LYS A 432 -5.24 -6.04 14.30
N LEU A 433 -4.85 -6.01 15.57
CA LEU A 433 -5.38 -5.01 16.50
C LEU A 433 -5.09 -3.61 15.90
N TYR A 434 -6.10 -2.73 15.91
CA TYR A 434 -6.09 -1.39 15.31
C TYR A 434 -6.01 -1.26 13.77
N THR A 435 -6.08 -2.34 12.97
CA THR A 435 -6.36 -2.16 11.54
C THR A 435 -7.84 -1.99 11.29
N ASN A 436 -8.21 -0.86 10.68
CA ASN A 436 -9.53 -0.52 10.12
C ASN A 436 -10.00 -1.45 8.98
N ASP A 437 -9.52 -2.69 8.94
CA ASP A 437 -9.59 -3.59 7.80
C ASP A 437 -9.92 -4.99 8.30
N VAL A 438 -10.77 -5.70 7.58
CA VAL A 438 -11.12 -7.08 7.86
C VAL A 438 -10.45 -8.00 6.84
N GLN A 439 -10.16 -9.22 7.25
CA GLN A 439 -9.79 -10.31 6.36
C GLN A 439 -11.03 -11.18 6.14
N PRO A 440 -11.70 -11.08 4.97
CA PRO A 440 -12.79 -11.97 4.61
C PRO A 440 -12.37 -13.44 4.68
N CYS A 441 -13.26 -14.28 5.21
CA CYS A 441 -13.10 -15.72 5.28
C CYS A 441 -14.14 -16.43 4.39
N VAL A 442 -13.85 -17.67 4.01
CA VAL A 442 -14.80 -18.55 3.32
C VAL A 442 -14.72 -19.97 3.84
N TRP A 443 -15.88 -20.63 4.01
CA TRP A 443 -15.94 -22.04 4.40
C TRP A 443 -15.88 -22.93 3.17
N GLN A 444 -14.77 -23.63 2.97
CA GLN A 444 -14.53 -24.51 1.83
C GLN A 444 -13.82 -25.78 2.29
N ASN A 445 -14.17 -26.93 1.70
CA ASN A 445 -13.57 -28.24 2.02
C ASN A 445 -13.61 -28.64 3.52
N GLY A 446 -14.66 -28.20 4.24
CA GLY A 446 -14.82 -28.50 5.67
C GLY A 446 -13.92 -27.69 6.60
N GLN A 447 -13.24 -26.67 6.10
CA GLN A 447 -12.44 -25.74 6.88
C GLN A 447 -12.81 -24.29 6.54
N CYS A 448 -12.57 -23.39 7.49
CA CYS A 448 -12.57 -21.97 7.20
C CYS A 448 -11.21 -21.59 6.62
N GLN A 449 -11.15 -20.79 5.57
CA GLN A 449 -9.89 -20.30 4.99
C GLN A 449 -9.99 -18.84 4.60
N ASP A 450 -8.84 -18.18 4.47
CA ASP A 450 -8.78 -16.81 4.00
C ASP A 450 -9.37 -16.75 2.59
N LEU A 451 -10.22 -15.76 2.31
CA LEU A 451 -10.86 -15.64 1.01
C LEU A 451 -9.82 -15.20 -0.03
N ASN A 452 -9.36 -16.14 -0.85
CA ASN A 452 -8.34 -15.92 -1.89
C ASN A 452 -8.63 -14.74 -2.84
N SER A 453 -9.91 -14.40 -3.06
CA SER A 453 -10.28 -13.17 -3.76
C SER A 453 -11.68 -12.69 -3.39
N VAL A 454 -11.78 -11.44 -2.91
CA VAL A 454 -13.06 -10.74 -2.68
C VAL A 454 -13.92 -10.62 -3.94
N ASN A 455 -13.33 -10.70 -5.13
CA ASN A 455 -14.05 -10.71 -6.40
C ASN A 455 -15.00 -11.91 -6.56
N SER A 456 -14.84 -12.97 -5.76
CA SER A 456 -15.70 -14.16 -5.79
C SER A 456 -16.97 -14.06 -4.93
N LEU A 457 -17.10 -12.99 -4.12
CA LEU A 457 -18.30 -12.76 -3.32
C LEU A 457 -19.43 -12.23 -4.21
N ASP A 458 -20.67 -12.65 -3.98
CA ASP A 458 -21.84 -11.95 -4.54
C ASP A 458 -22.11 -10.60 -3.83
N ALA A 459 -23.12 -9.85 -4.28
CA ALA A 459 -23.47 -8.55 -3.70
C ALA A 459 -23.81 -8.59 -2.20
N ALA A 460 -24.53 -9.62 -1.74
CA ALA A 460 -24.95 -9.78 -0.35
C ALA A 460 -23.81 -10.29 0.53
N GLN A 461 -23.01 -11.22 0.00
CA GLN A 461 -21.77 -11.70 0.61
C GLN A 461 -20.76 -10.57 0.76
N CYS A 462 -20.55 -9.78 -0.28
CA CYS A 462 -19.63 -8.63 -0.28
C CYS A 462 -19.91 -7.70 0.89
N GLN A 463 -21.18 -7.39 1.18
CA GLN A 463 -21.54 -6.53 2.30
C GLN A 463 -21.41 -7.24 3.67
N LEU A 464 -22.02 -8.42 3.81
CA LEU A 464 -22.08 -9.16 5.08
C LEU A 464 -20.69 -9.60 5.58
N ILE A 465 -19.83 -10.04 4.67
CA ILE A 465 -18.51 -10.60 4.97
C ILE A 465 -17.48 -9.48 5.22
N SER A 466 -17.68 -8.30 4.61
CA SER A 466 -16.70 -7.21 4.67
C SER A 466 -16.94 -6.17 5.77
N LEU A 467 -18.04 -6.27 6.53
CA LEU A 467 -18.49 -5.22 7.46
C LEU A 467 -18.49 -3.83 6.80
N ASP A 468 -18.99 -3.77 5.56
CA ASP A 468 -19.11 -2.55 4.76
C ASP A 468 -17.76 -1.84 4.44
N THR A 469 -16.61 -2.52 4.58
CA THR A 469 -15.30 -1.99 4.12
C THR A 469 -15.03 -2.22 2.64
N TYR A 470 -15.87 -3.02 1.97
CA TYR A 470 -15.82 -3.29 0.55
C TYR A 470 -17.20 -3.01 -0.07
N LYS A 471 -17.19 -2.50 -1.30
CA LYS A 471 -18.38 -2.19 -2.11
C LYS A 471 -18.46 -3.16 -3.29
N TRP A 472 -19.64 -3.72 -3.50
CA TRP A 472 -19.99 -4.40 -4.75
C TRP A 472 -20.10 -3.37 -5.88
N THR A 473 -19.41 -3.61 -7.00
CA THR A 473 -19.45 -2.72 -8.20
C THR A 473 -20.47 -3.14 -9.24
N GLY A 474 -21.21 -4.23 -9.00
CA GLY A 474 -22.05 -4.89 -10.01
C GLY A 474 -21.39 -6.17 -10.55
N SER A 475 -20.06 -6.23 -10.59
CA SER A 475 -19.28 -7.37 -11.10
C SER A 475 -18.35 -8.02 -10.07
N LYS A 476 -17.83 -7.22 -9.10
CA LYS A 476 -16.85 -7.65 -8.10
C LYS A 476 -16.94 -6.81 -6.82
N CYS A 477 -16.40 -7.34 -5.71
CA CYS A 477 -16.31 -6.65 -4.43
C CYS A 477 -14.96 -5.92 -4.31
N ILE A 478 -14.95 -4.59 -4.24
CA ILE A 478 -13.73 -3.76 -4.19
C ILE A 478 -13.64 -3.01 -2.86
N LYS A 479 -12.43 -2.92 -2.29
CA LYS A 479 -12.17 -2.25 -1.01
C LYS A 479 -12.38 -0.74 -1.10
N CYS A 480 -13.12 -0.16 -0.15
CA CYS A 480 -13.55 1.23 -0.27
C CYS A 480 -12.45 2.27 0.00
N ILE A 481 -11.46 1.96 0.84
CA ILE A 481 -10.26 2.82 0.95
C ILE A 481 -9.44 2.82 -0.34
N GLU A 482 -9.33 1.68 -1.04
CA GLU A 482 -8.56 1.60 -2.28
C GLU A 482 -9.27 2.40 -3.38
N PHE A 483 -10.60 2.31 -3.48
CA PHE A 483 -11.39 3.14 -4.38
C PHE A 483 -11.17 4.66 -4.15
N GLN A 484 -11.28 5.14 -2.90
CA GLN A 484 -11.08 6.57 -2.59
C GLN A 484 -9.63 7.03 -2.81
N GLN A 485 -8.63 6.23 -2.40
CA GLN A 485 -7.22 6.56 -2.61
C GLN A 485 -6.84 6.49 -4.08
N GLN A 486 -7.38 5.55 -4.85
CA GLN A 486 -7.06 5.42 -6.28
C GLN A 486 -7.68 6.52 -7.12
N ILE A 487 -8.85 7.08 -6.77
CA ILE A 487 -9.36 8.30 -7.42
C ILE A 487 -8.43 9.50 -7.14
N GLN A 488 -7.95 9.67 -5.89
CA GLN A 488 -6.96 10.73 -5.59
C GLN A 488 -5.60 10.50 -6.27
N ASN A 489 -5.15 9.25 -6.40
CA ASN A 489 -3.94 8.89 -7.12
C ASN A 489 -4.12 8.97 -8.64
N PHE A 490 -5.36 8.90 -9.16
CA PHE A 490 -5.64 8.97 -10.60
C PHE A 490 -5.34 10.35 -11.21
N LEU A 491 -5.30 11.39 -10.38
CA LEU A 491 -4.61 12.63 -10.70
C LEU A 491 -3.08 12.42 -10.70
N GLU A 492 -2.59 11.39 -11.39
CA GLU A 492 -1.17 11.12 -11.56
C GLU A 492 -0.60 12.22 -12.44
N LEU A 493 -0.01 13.16 -11.74
CA LEU A 493 0.56 14.37 -12.27
C LEU A 493 1.60 13.99 -13.34
N PRO A 494 1.59 14.59 -14.54
CA PRO A 494 2.66 14.42 -15.54
C PRO A 494 4.03 14.99 -15.09
N ASN A 495 4.17 15.24 -13.78
CA ASN A 495 5.23 15.99 -13.12
C ASN A 495 5.95 15.14 -12.06
N GLN A 496 5.54 13.89 -11.78
CA GLN A 496 6.23 13.02 -10.81
C GLN A 496 7.63 12.59 -11.30
N CYS A 497 8.54 12.33 -10.37
CA CYS A 497 9.86 11.79 -10.68
C CYS A 497 9.79 10.36 -11.23
N LYS A 498 10.49 10.15 -12.35
CA LYS A 498 10.87 8.81 -12.81
C LYS A 498 12.00 8.28 -11.94
N CYS A 499 12.06 6.96 -11.73
CA CYS A 499 13.04 6.35 -10.81
C CYS A 499 14.48 6.80 -11.08
N TYR A 500 14.92 6.82 -12.35
CA TYR A 500 16.27 7.22 -12.76
C TYR A 500 16.63 8.70 -12.45
N GLN A 501 15.66 9.52 -12.03
CA GLN A 501 15.91 10.90 -11.58
C GLN A 501 16.22 10.96 -10.07
N LEU A 502 16.17 9.84 -9.34
CA LEU A 502 16.31 9.78 -7.89
C LEU A 502 17.67 9.23 -7.50
N PHE A 503 18.53 10.12 -6.99
CA PHE A 503 19.92 9.82 -6.65
C PHE A 503 20.15 9.53 -5.16
N ILE A 504 19.07 9.36 -4.39
CA ILE A 504 19.13 9.15 -2.93
C ILE A 504 18.30 7.92 -2.57
N GLN A 505 18.89 6.99 -1.83
CA GLN A 505 18.27 5.72 -1.43
C GLN A 505 16.88 5.90 -0.80
N GLN A 506 16.77 6.79 0.17
CA GLN A 506 15.53 7.08 0.88
C GLN A 506 14.42 7.58 -0.05
N GLN A 507 14.78 8.44 -1.03
CA GLN A 507 13.83 8.95 -2.03
C GLN A 507 13.43 7.89 -3.05
N CYS A 508 14.35 6.99 -3.40
CA CYS A 508 14.01 5.83 -4.20
C CYS A 508 13.02 4.91 -3.47
N GLN A 509 13.25 4.65 -2.18
CA GLN A 509 12.40 3.80 -1.33
C GLN A 509 11.02 4.41 -1.02
N GLN A 510 10.86 5.73 -1.10
CA GLN A 510 9.57 6.42 -1.01
C GLN A 510 8.69 6.23 -2.28
N MET A 511 9.28 5.77 -3.38
CA MET A 511 8.55 5.42 -4.61
C MET A 511 8.22 3.94 -4.60
N SER A 512 6.95 3.61 -4.38
CA SER A 512 6.43 2.24 -4.30
C SER A 512 6.71 1.35 -5.52
N TYR A 513 7.04 1.95 -6.67
CA TYR A 513 7.38 1.28 -7.93
C TYR A 513 8.87 1.38 -8.32
N CYS A 514 9.73 1.94 -7.47
CA CYS A 514 11.18 1.98 -7.68
C CYS A 514 11.93 1.15 -6.64
N TYR A 515 13.12 0.66 -7.00
CA TYR A 515 14.04 0.00 -6.07
C TYR A 515 15.43 0.62 -6.15
N TRP A 516 16.08 0.70 -4.99
CA TRP A 516 17.46 1.16 -4.89
C TRP A 516 18.41 0.00 -5.16
N GLN A 517 19.14 0.08 -6.25
CA GLN A 517 20.25 -0.83 -6.52
C GLN A 517 21.52 -0.26 -5.91
N SER A 518 21.98 -0.87 -4.81
CA SER A 518 23.25 -0.52 -4.19
C SER A 518 24.42 -0.87 -5.13
N GLY A 519 25.06 0.13 -5.71
CA GLY A 519 26.39 -0.01 -6.29
C GLY A 519 27.41 -0.24 -5.17
N TYR A 520 28.40 -1.11 -5.39
CA TYR A 520 29.42 -1.41 -4.36
C TYR A 520 30.35 -0.21 -4.07
N TRP A 521 30.30 0.85 -4.87
CA TRP A 521 31.10 2.07 -4.71
C TRP A 521 30.21 3.28 -4.48
N SER A 522 29.77 3.43 -3.21
CA SER A 522 29.17 4.62 -2.53
C SER A 522 27.98 5.36 -3.15
N GLY A 523 27.69 5.24 -4.44
CA GLY A 523 26.50 5.74 -5.12
C GLY A 523 25.67 4.59 -5.68
N GLY A 524 24.59 4.24 -4.98
CA GLY A 524 23.53 3.43 -5.60
C GLY A 524 22.74 4.25 -6.62
N TYR A 525 21.89 3.57 -7.39
CA TYR A 525 21.00 4.21 -8.35
C TYR A 525 19.60 3.62 -8.25
N CYS A 526 18.61 4.42 -8.62
CA CYS A 526 17.21 4.08 -8.49
C CYS A 526 16.64 3.60 -9.84
N LEU A 527 16.19 2.34 -9.88
CA LEU A 527 15.57 1.74 -11.07
C LEU A 527 14.07 1.49 -10.83
N PRO A 528 13.23 1.47 -11.88
CA PRO A 528 11.88 0.95 -11.77
C PRO A 528 11.92 -0.54 -11.46
N TYR A 529 11.03 -1.02 -10.59
CA TYR A 529 10.78 -2.46 -10.46
C TYR A 529 10.31 -3.02 -11.81
N GLN A 530 10.82 -4.21 -12.16
CA GLN A 530 10.15 -5.07 -13.14
C GLN A 530 8.75 -5.36 -12.61
N CYS A 531 7.71 -5.22 -13.43
CA CYS A 531 6.32 -5.34 -12.98
C CYS A 531 6.07 -6.66 -12.22
N GLN A 532 6.64 -7.76 -12.69
CA GLN A 532 6.57 -9.10 -12.07
C GLN A 532 7.03 -9.14 -10.59
N ASN A 533 7.86 -8.20 -10.14
CA ASN A 533 8.35 -8.11 -8.76
C ASN A 533 7.44 -7.26 -7.85
N ILE A 534 6.41 -6.59 -8.40
CA ILE A 534 5.49 -5.74 -7.66
C ILE A 534 4.30 -6.58 -7.20
N THR A 535 4.30 -6.97 -5.92
CA THR A 535 3.26 -7.82 -5.31
C THR A 535 2.03 -7.06 -4.79
N ASN A 536 2.02 -5.72 -4.88
CA ASN A 536 0.94 -4.88 -4.39
C ASN A 536 0.23 -4.17 -5.54
N GLN A 537 -1.10 -4.30 -5.60
CA GLN A 537 -1.94 -3.69 -6.64
C GLN A 537 -1.73 -2.18 -6.75
N THR A 538 -1.79 -1.43 -5.65
CA THR A 538 -1.63 0.04 -5.67
C THR A 538 -0.26 0.45 -6.20
N SER A 539 0.82 -0.24 -5.80
CA SER A 539 2.16 -0.02 -6.36
C SER A 539 2.28 -0.36 -7.85
N CYS A 540 1.52 -1.35 -8.31
CA CYS A 540 1.51 -1.77 -9.71
C CYS A 540 0.75 -0.79 -10.60
N VAL A 541 -0.47 -0.42 -10.17
CA VAL A 541 -1.36 0.50 -10.88
C VAL A 541 -0.72 1.87 -11.06
N SER A 542 0.00 2.36 -10.04
CA SER A 542 0.74 3.62 -10.06
C SER A 542 2.08 3.58 -10.82
N ASN A 543 2.41 2.46 -11.48
CA ASN A 543 3.57 2.41 -12.36
C ASN A 543 3.07 2.53 -13.81
N PRO A 544 3.39 3.61 -14.54
CA PRO A 544 2.92 3.81 -15.90
C PRO A 544 3.46 2.77 -16.91
N ASN A 545 4.36 1.87 -16.49
CA ASN A 545 4.84 0.76 -17.31
C ASN A 545 4.19 -0.58 -16.94
N CYS A 546 3.21 -0.61 -16.01
CA CYS A 546 2.59 -1.84 -15.52
C CYS A 546 1.05 -1.79 -15.54
N PHE A 547 0.46 -2.97 -15.37
CA PHE A 547 -0.95 -3.16 -15.03
C PHE A 547 -1.13 -4.36 -14.10
N TRP A 548 -2.22 -4.33 -13.35
CA TRP A 548 -2.65 -5.39 -12.44
C TRP A 548 -3.79 -6.19 -13.05
N ILE A 549 -3.61 -7.50 -13.21
CA ILE A 549 -4.66 -8.44 -13.63
C ILE A 549 -4.48 -9.76 -12.88
N ASP A 550 -5.57 -10.42 -12.51
CA ASP A 550 -5.57 -11.76 -11.87
C ASP A 550 -4.54 -11.93 -10.72
N HIS A 551 -4.43 -10.89 -9.88
CA HIS A 551 -3.48 -10.79 -8.75
C HIS A 551 -1.98 -10.79 -9.12
N GLN A 552 -1.67 -10.45 -10.37
CA GLN A 552 -0.30 -10.30 -10.87
C GLN A 552 -0.09 -8.90 -11.45
N CYS A 553 1.13 -8.39 -11.28
CA CYS A 553 1.58 -7.16 -11.92
C CYS A 553 2.37 -7.48 -13.19
N LEU A 554 1.87 -7.07 -14.35
CA LEU A 554 2.42 -7.36 -15.67
C LEU A 554 2.85 -6.07 -16.38
N THR A 555 3.77 -6.17 -17.35
CA THR A 555 4.22 -5.03 -18.15
C THR A 555 3.12 -4.53 -19.06
N PHE A 556 2.84 -3.23 -19.01
CA PHE A 556 1.80 -2.58 -19.81
C PHE A 556 2.02 -2.76 -21.32
N GLN A 557 0.96 -3.14 -22.02
CA GLN A 557 0.96 -3.33 -23.48
C GLN A 557 -0.14 -2.51 -24.16
N SER A 558 -1.41 -2.66 -23.73
CA SER A 558 -2.54 -1.84 -24.17
C SER A 558 -3.72 -1.97 -23.20
N CYS A 559 -4.63 -1.00 -23.22
CA CYS A 559 -5.84 -1.06 -22.38
C CYS A 559 -6.83 -2.15 -22.79
N ASN A 560 -6.84 -2.56 -24.06
CA ASN A 560 -7.73 -3.60 -24.61
C ASN A 560 -7.52 -4.99 -23.99
N LEU A 561 -6.42 -5.21 -23.24
CA LEU A 561 -6.17 -6.44 -22.50
C LEU A 561 -6.86 -6.45 -21.12
N LEU A 562 -7.34 -5.31 -20.64
CA LEU A 562 -7.94 -5.14 -19.32
C LEU A 562 -9.47 -5.12 -19.45
N LYS A 563 -10.16 -5.80 -18.52
CA LYS A 563 -11.63 -5.89 -18.51
C LYS A 563 -12.20 -5.07 -17.37
N GLY A 564 -13.09 -4.15 -17.67
CA GLY A 564 -13.75 -3.32 -16.66
C GLY A 564 -15.00 -2.68 -17.22
N ALA A 565 -16.11 -2.85 -16.51
CA ALA A 565 -17.42 -2.33 -16.91
C ALA A 565 -17.63 -0.84 -16.57
N SER A 566 -16.65 -0.24 -15.90
CA SER A 566 -16.64 1.19 -15.56
C SER A 566 -15.21 1.73 -15.53
N GLN A 567 -15.08 3.05 -15.60
CA GLN A 567 -13.79 3.72 -15.46
C GLN A 567 -13.04 3.30 -14.20
N SER A 568 -13.73 3.24 -13.05
CA SER A 568 -13.10 2.84 -11.79
C SER A 568 -12.55 1.43 -11.84
N GLU A 569 -13.26 0.47 -12.45
CA GLU A 569 -12.76 -0.89 -12.64
C GLU A 569 -11.51 -0.97 -13.53
N CYS A 570 -11.31 -0.01 -14.42
CA CYS A 570 -10.15 0.08 -15.32
C CYS A 570 -8.97 0.81 -14.68
N ILE A 571 -9.27 1.89 -13.96
CA ILE A 571 -8.33 2.64 -13.12
C ILE A 571 -7.67 1.72 -12.09
N VAL A 572 -8.42 0.82 -11.42
CA VAL A 572 -7.83 -0.13 -10.46
C VAL A 572 -6.92 -1.19 -11.10
N GLN A 573 -6.82 -1.23 -12.45
CA GLN A 573 -5.92 -2.14 -13.19
C GLN A 573 -4.71 -1.42 -13.78
N SER A 574 -4.86 -0.20 -14.33
CA SER A 574 -3.71 0.60 -14.77
C SER A 574 -4.04 2.09 -14.83
N ILE A 575 -3.09 2.93 -14.39
CA ILE A 575 -3.18 4.39 -14.53
C ILE A 575 -3.34 4.84 -16.00
N ASN A 576 -2.86 4.04 -16.95
CA ASN A 576 -2.91 4.36 -18.38
C ASN A 576 -4.32 4.22 -19.00
N CYS A 577 -5.25 3.55 -18.30
CA CYS A 577 -6.53 3.10 -18.84
C CYS A 577 -7.73 3.66 -18.06
N PRO A 578 -7.96 4.98 -18.07
CA PRO A 578 -9.08 5.57 -17.36
C PRO A 578 -10.44 5.29 -17.98
N ALA A 579 -10.50 5.03 -19.29
CA ALA A 579 -11.77 4.89 -20.00
C ALA A 579 -12.26 3.43 -19.99
N SER A 580 -13.56 3.24 -20.26
CA SER A 580 -14.21 1.94 -20.36
C SER A 580 -15.33 2.02 -21.39
N ASP A 581 -15.49 0.96 -22.20
CA ASP A 581 -16.64 0.79 -23.11
C ASP A 581 -17.83 0.05 -22.48
N GLY A 582 -17.75 -0.24 -21.18
CA GLY A 582 -18.72 -1.08 -20.46
C GLY A 582 -18.34 -2.57 -20.43
N THR A 583 -17.26 -2.99 -21.09
CA THR A 583 -16.71 -4.36 -21.02
C THR A 583 -15.20 -4.38 -20.86
N ASN A 584 -14.50 -3.59 -21.69
CA ASN A 584 -13.04 -3.48 -21.73
C ASN A 584 -12.60 -2.07 -21.35
N CYS A 585 -11.35 -1.97 -20.93
CA CYS A 585 -10.72 -0.69 -20.64
C CYS A 585 -10.14 -0.06 -21.89
N GLN A 586 -10.10 1.27 -21.90
CA GLN A 586 -9.69 2.05 -23.05
C GLN A 586 -8.68 3.14 -22.64
N ASP A 587 -7.83 3.53 -23.59
CA ASP A 587 -6.83 4.59 -23.37
C ASP A 587 -7.49 5.94 -23.04
N LYS A 588 -6.71 6.86 -22.46
CA LYS A 588 -7.15 8.23 -22.13
C LYS A 588 -7.84 9.00 -23.27
N GLN A 589 -7.52 8.71 -24.53
CA GLN A 589 -8.15 9.35 -25.71
C GLN A 589 -9.65 9.02 -25.87
N TYR A 590 -10.15 7.96 -25.24
CA TYR A 590 -11.55 7.55 -25.27
C TYR A 590 -12.38 8.10 -24.12
N LEU A 591 -11.79 8.89 -23.22
CA LEU A 591 -12.56 9.65 -22.25
C LEU A 591 -13.49 10.61 -22.96
N GLN A 592 -14.76 10.58 -22.58
CA GLN A 592 -15.76 11.50 -23.12
C GLN A 592 -15.72 12.81 -22.32
N ALA A 593 -16.09 13.94 -22.93
CA ALA A 593 -16.23 15.21 -22.20
C ALA A 593 -17.39 15.10 -21.20
N CYS A 594 -17.30 15.73 -20.03
CA CYS A 594 -18.28 15.54 -18.96
C CYS A 594 -19.73 15.73 -19.43
N GLN A 595 -19.99 16.67 -20.33
CA GLN A 595 -21.33 16.94 -20.89
C GLN A 595 -21.97 15.76 -21.64
N SER A 596 -21.24 14.70 -22.00
CA SER A 596 -21.80 13.52 -22.66
C SER A 596 -22.47 12.53 -21.71
N TYR A 597 -22.15 12.56 -20.40
CA TYR A 597 -22.74 11.64 -19.43
C TYR A 597 -24.17 12.08 -19.10
N LEU A 598 -25.15 11.27 -19.51
CA LEU A 598 -26.57 11.64 -19.50
C LEU A 598 -27.30 11.39 -18.17
N ASN A 599 -26.63 10.78 -17.18
CA ASN A 599 -27.20 10.55 -15.85
C ASN A 599 -26.16 10.67 -14.73
N GLN A 600 -26.65 10.92 -13.52
CA GLN A 600 -25.84 11.11 -12.32
C GLN A 600 -24.85 9.96 -12.06
N ASN A 601 -25.29 8.71 -12.20
CA ASN A 601 -24.45 7.54 -11.94
C ASN A 601 -23.28 7.39 -12.94
N GLN A 602 -23.44 7.88 -14.17
CA GLN A 602 -22.37 7.95 -15.17
C GLN A 602 -21.48 9.19 -15.03
N CYS A 603 -21.93 10.22 -14.33
CA CYS A 603 -21.25 11.51 -14.23
C CYS A 603 -20.47 11.70 -12.93
N GLN A 604 -20.99 11.22 -11.80
CA GLN A 604 -20.53 11.63 -10.49
C GLN A 604 -19.12 11.11 -10.20
N TYR A 605 -18.15 12.04 -10.20
CA TYR A 605 -16.72 11.79 -9.98
C TYR A 605 -16.05 10.82 -10.95
N VAL A 606 -16.62 10.64 -12.14
CA VAL A 606 -15.89 10.02 -13.26
C VAL A 606 -14.89 11.01 -13.85
N LEU A 607 -13.91 10.50 -14.59
CA LEU A 607 -13.00 11.35 -15.35
C LEU A 607 -13.57 11.61 -16.74
N GLY A 608 -13.64 12.88 -17.13
CA GLY A 608 -13.90 13.31 -18.50
C GLY A 608 -12.60 13.68 -19.21
N SER A 609 -12.68 13.89 -20.53
CA SER A 609 -11.55 14.45 -21.31
C SER A 609 -11.16 15.87 -20.88
N ASP A 610 -12.09 16.57 -20.22
CA ASP A 610 -12.06 17.98 -19.82
C ASP A 610 -11.84 18.20 -18.31
N GLY A 611 -11.81 17.13 -17.50
CA GLY A 611 -11.54 17.19 -16.06
C GLY A 611 -12.32 16.14 -15.26
N ILE A 612 -12.35 16.27 -13.93
CA ILE A 612 -13.24 15.45 -13.10
C ILE A 612 -14.69 15.90 -13.32
N CYS A 613 -15.61 14.97 -13.51
CA CYS A 613 -17.02 15.24 -13.76
C CYS A 613 -17.84 15.28 -12.47
N PHE A 614 -18.88 16.10 -12.44
CA PHE A 614 -19.79 16.27 -11.32
C PHE A 614 -21.21 16.60 -11.83
N TRP A 615 -22.20 15.92 -11.25
CA TRP A 615 -23.59 16.11 -11.62
C TRP A 615 -24.18 17.30 -10.86
N GLN A 616 -24.70 18.29 -11.58
CA GLN A 616 -25.34 19.45 -10.96
C GLN A 616 -26.53 19.90 -11.80
N SER A 617 -27.68 20.14 -11.16
CA SER A 617 -28.89 20.68 -11.81
C SER A 617 -29.37 19.86 -13.02
N ASN A 618 -29.33 18.53 -12.92
CA ASN A 618 -29.73 17.56 -13.95
C ASN A 618 -28.88 17.53 -15.22
N PHE A 619 -27.64 18.02 -15.19
CA PHE A 619 -26.66 17.78 -16.24
C PHE A 619 -25.26 17.52 -15.66
N CYS A 620 -24.41 16.90 -16.49
CA CYS A 620 -23.02 16.64 -16.12
C CYS A 620 -22.10 17.77 -16.60
N GLN A 621 -21.17 18.19 -15.74
CA GLN A 621 -20.19 19.24 -16.06
C GLN A 621 -18.84 18.98 -15.37
N VAL A 622 -17.80 19.69 -15.81
CA VAL A 622 -16.50 19.66 -15.13
C VAL A 622 -16.60 20.31 -13.75
N LEU A 623 -16.09 19.57 -12.78
CA LEU A 623 -15.82 20.03 -11.43
C LEU A 623 -14.55 20.90 -11.44
N SER A 624 -14.73 22.21 -11.62
CA SER A 624 -13.64 23.18 -11.75
C SER A 624 -13.24 23.84 -10.43
N LYS A 625 -14.17 23.91 -9.46
CA LYS A 625 -14.02 24.65 -8.20
C LYS A 625 -14.65 23.89 -7.04
N CYS A 626 -13.98 23.87 -5.89
CA CYS A 626 -14.50 23.28 -4.65
C CYS A 626 -15.88 23.83 -4.25
N THR A 627 -16.17 25.10 -4.53
CA THR A 627 -17.45 25.74 -4.22
C THR A 627 -18.65 25.20 -5.02
N GLN A 628 -18.43 24.37 -6.05
CA GLN A 628 -19.49 23.60 -6.72
C GLN A 628 -19.97 22.43 -5.85
N ILE A 629 -19.09 21.86 -5.02
CA ILE A 629 -19.40 20.75 -4.11
C ILE A 629 -20.26 21.27 -2.95
N LYS A 630 -21.43 20.65 -2.74
CA LYS A 630 -22.41 21.06 -1.72
C LYS A 630 -22.49 20.14 -0.51
N ASN A 631 -22.02 18.90 -0.63
CA ASN A 631 -21.98 17.94 0.48
C ASN A 631 -20.59 17.92 1.15
N GLN A 632 -20.56 17.70 2.45
CA GLN A 632 -19.33 17.54 3.24
C GLN A 632 -18.55 16.28 2.83
N GLU A 633 -19.23 15.13 2.64
CA GLU A 633 -18.58 13.87 2.29
C GLU A 633 -17.83 13.97 0.97
N ASP A 634 -18.50 14.51 -0.05
CA ASP A 634 -17.93 14.82 -1.36
C ASP A 634 -16.70 15.72 -1.25
N CYS A 635 -16.75 16.77 -0.42
CA CYS A 635 -15.62 17.68 -0.23
C CYS A 635 -14.41 16.97 0.40
N LEU A 636 -14.66 16.04 1.33
CA LEU A 636 -13.62 15.23 1.96
C LEU A 636 -12.97 14.23 0.98
N GLN A 637 -13.67 13.81 -0.09
CA GLN A 637 -13.05 13.05 -1.19
C GLN A 637 -11.98 13.86 -1.95
N PHE A 638 -11.98 15.18 -1.82
CA PHE A 638 -11.01 16.10 -2.43
C PHE A 638 -10.12 16.80 -1.39
N LYS A 639 -9.86 16.20 -0.22
CA LYS A 639 -9.10 16.80 0.91
C LYS A 639 -7.70 17.39 0.61
N LYS A 640 -7.16 17.19 -0.61
CA LYS A 640 -5.90 17.81 -1.07
C LYS A 640 -6.12 18.99 -2.02
N GLN A 641 -7.29 19.10 -2.64
CA GLN A 641 -7.72 20.18 -3.53
C GLN A 641 -8.68 21.15 -2.81
N CYS A 642 -9.43 20.63 -1.84
CA CYS A 642 -10.54 21.27 -1.16
C CYS A 642 -10.53 21.00 0.36
N TYR A 643 -11.23 21.84 1.11
CA TYR A 643 -11.44 21.74 2.56
C TYR A 643 -12.89 22.14 2.90
N TRP A 644 -13.48 21.46 3.87
CA TRP A 644 -14.82 21.75 4.35
C TRP A 644 -14.79 22.69 5.56
N GLY A 645 -15.22 23.94 5.35
CA GLY A 645 -15.52 24.91 6.41
C GLY A 645 -17.02 25.01 6.63
N THR A 646 -17.59 26.20 6.45
CA THR A 646 -19.05 26.40 6.31
C THR A 646 -19.59 25.95 4.94
N SER A 647 -18.69 25.66 4.01
CA SER A 647 -18.92 25.15 2.66
C SER A 647 -17.61 24.57 2.14
N CYS A 648 -17.65 23.85 1.01
CA CYS A 648 -16.43 23.35 0.37
C CYS A 648 -15.66 24.49 -0.29
N GLN A 649 -14.43 24.72 0.16
CA GLN A 649 -13.52 25.79 -0.29
C GLN A 649 -12.21 25.21 -0.81
N PRO A 650 -11.41 25.94 -1.61
CA PRO A 650 -10.06 25.50 -1.99
C PRO A 650 -9.19 25.18 -0.77
N ALA A 651 -8.36 24.15 -0.91
CA ALA A 651 -7.40 23.79 0.12
C ALA A 651 -6.29 24.84 0.26
N SER A 652 -5.73 24.98 1.47
CA SER A 652 -4.50 25.74 1.74
C SER A 652 -3.70 25.06 2.85
N CYS A 653 -2.39 25.32 2.93
CA CYS A 653 -1.55 24.69 3.96
C CYS A 653 -2.09 24.91 5.38
N SER A 654 -2.59 26.11 5.70
CA SER A 654 -3.14 26.48 7.01
C SER A 654 -4.33 25.64 7.50
N GLN A 655 -4.95 24.81 6.66
CA GLN A 655 -6.06 23.93 7.03
C GLN A 655 -5.60 22.54 7.51
N PHE A 656 -4.34 22.15 7.27
CA PHE A 656 -3.80 20.89 7.78
C PHE A 656 -3.31 21.07 9.22
N GLN A 657 -3.99 20.40 10.16
CA GLN A 657 -3.78 20.56 11.60
C GLN A 657 -2.79 19.55 12.20
N THR A 658 -2.21 18.64 11.40
CA THR A 658 -1.23 17.66 11.87
C THR A 658 0.00 17.60 10.98
N TYR A 659 1.11 17.11 11.52
CA TYR A 659 2.36 16.90 10.80
C TYR A 659 2.18 15.97 9.58
N GLU A 660 1.41 14.89 9.73
CA GLU A 660 1.17 13.86 8.71
C GLU A 660 0.34 14.41 7.54
N THR A 661 -0.59 15.32 7.83
CA THR A 661 -1.46 15.94 6.82
C THR A 661 -0.79 17.12 6.11
N CYS A 662 0.13 17.81 6.80
CA CYS A 662 0.89 18.97 6.33
C CYS A 662 2.04 18.61 5.37
N GLN A 663 1.69 18.17 4.16
CA GLN A 663 2.65 17.80 3.11
C GLN A 663 2.53 18.72 1.90
N PHE A 664 1.37 18.74 1.26
CA PHE A 664 1.04 19.55 0.08
C PHE A 664 -0.47 19.70 -0.07
N TYR A 665 -0.88 20.62 -0.94
CA TYR A 665 -2.24 20.74 -1.50
C TYR A 665 -2.17 21.01 -3.01
N TYR A 666 -3.33 21.10 -3.66
CA TYR A 666 -3.49 21.52 -5.05
C TYR A 666 -4.33 22.80 -5.10
N SER A 667 -3.88 23.77 -5.88
CA SER A 667 -4.52 25.09 -6.00
C SER A 667 -5.91 25.08 -6.66
N SER A 668 -6.28 24.00 -7.34
CA SER A 668 -7.63 23.75 -7.85
C SER A 668 -7.85 22.26 -8.09
N ILE A 669 -9.11 21.86 -8.35
CA ILE A 669 -9.49 20.44 -8.52
C ILE A 669 -8.78 19.78 -9.71
N ASN A 670 -8.59 20.52 -10.81
CA ASN A 670 -7.89 20.05 -12.00
C ASN A 670 -6.43 20.56 -12.07
N SER A 671 -5.84 20.99 -10.94
CA SER A 671 -4.43 21.37 -10.89
C SER A 671 -3.53 20.15 -10.72
N TYR A 672 -2.62 19.94 -11.67
CA TYR A 672 -1.62 18.87 -11.60
C TYR A 672 -0.29 19.32 -10.97
N THR A 673 -0.24 20.52 -10.39
CA THR A 673 0.97 21.04 -9.73
C THR A 673 0.71 21.16 -8.22
N PRO A 674 1.33 20.29 -7.40
CA PRO A 674 1.18 20.32 -5.96
C PRO A 674 1.91 21.54 -5.40
N VAL A 675 1.22 22.29 -4.57
CA VAL A 675 1.79 23.39 -3.79
C VAL A 675 2.29 22.78 -2.47
N PRO A 676 3.61 22.81 -2.21
CA PRO A 676 4.18 22.22 -1.01
C PRO A 676 3.74 22.96 0.25
N CYS A 677 3.71 22.24 1.36
CA CYS A 677 3.50 22.77 2.71
C CYS A 677 4.66 22.38 3.62
N GLN A 678 4.79 23.09 4.74
CA GLN A 678 5.79 22.83 5.77
C GLN A 678 5.15 22.93 7.15
N TRP A 679 5.35 21.90 7.98
CA TRP A 679 4.92 21.92 9.37
C TRP A 679 5.87 22.77 10.21
N ASN A 680 5.36 23.82 10.84
CA ASN A 680 6.13 24.63 11.78
C ASN A 680 5.94 24.07 13.20
N SER A 681 6.91 23.29 13.68
CA SER A 681 6.88 22.64 14.99
C SER A 681 6.89 23.60 16.19
N THR A 682 7.23 24.88 16.00
CA THR A 682 7.21 25.90 17.06
C THR A 682 5.82 26.48 17.26
N THR A 683 5.02 26.55 16.19
CA THR A 683 3.65 27.12 16.22
C THR A 683 2.55 26.07 16.15
N ASN A 684 2.88 24.83 15.79
CA ASN A 684 1.93 23.76 15.43
C ASN A 684 0.94 24.19 14.31
N VAL A 685 1.45 25.00 13.37
CA VAL A 685 0.70 25.44 12.20
C VAL A 685 1.40 24.96 10.93
N CYS A 686 0.61 24.48 9.98
CA CYS A 686 1.06 24.16 8.65
C CYS A 686 1.10 25.42 7.78
N THR A 687 2.26 25.78 7.22
CA THR A 687 2.43 26.97 6.38
C THR A 687 2.87 26.61 4.97
N GLN A 688 2.65 27.51 4.02
CA GLN A 688 3.26 27.39 2.69
C GLN A 688 4.68 27.99 2.75
N PRO A 689 5.75 27.26 2.38
CA PRO A 689 7.09 27.79 2.33
C PRO A 689 7.20 28.93 1.30
N THR A 690 7.89 30.01 1.65
CA THR A 690 8.11 31.16 0.74
C THR A 690 9.06 30.81 -0.40
N ASN A 691 9.96 29.84 -0.19
CA ASN A 691 10.73 29.21 -1.26
C ASN A 691 10.93 27.72 -0.93
N TYR A 692 10.12 26.85 -1.54
CA TYR A 692 10.18 25.42 -1.29
C TYR A 692 11.49 24.76 -1.76
N MET A 693 12.22 25.38 -2.71
CA MET A 693 13.49 24.81 -3.19
C MET A 693 14.56 24.84 -2.08
N THR A 694 14.50 25.81 -1.16
CA THR A 694 15.49 25.99 -0.09
C THR A 694 14.98 25.66 1.32
N GLN A 695 13.66 25.64 1.54
CA GLN A 695 13.06 25.38 2.87
C GLN A 695 12.66 23.91 3.11
N LEU A 696 12.55 23.11 2.05
CA LEU A 696 12.46 21.65 2.15
C LEU A 696 13.87 21.06 2.32
N ASN A 697 13.95 19.80 2.75
CA ASN A 697 15.18 19.04 2.97
C ASN A 697 15.09 17.65 2.30
N SER A 698 16.15 16.84 2.40
CA SER A 698 16.22 15.50 1.80
C SER A 698 15.06 14.58 2.18
N ASN A 699 14.61 14.65 3.45
CA ASN A 699 13.56 13.78 4.00
C ASN A 699 12.16 14.14 3.50
N ASN A 700 11.86 15.43 3.37
CA ASN A 700 10.51 15.92 3.08
C ASN A 700 10.31 16.47 1.65
N CYS A 701 11.37 16.68 0.87
CA CYS A 701 11.27 17.23 -0.49
C CYS A 701 10.31 16.44 -1.40
N GLN A 702 10.37 15.10 -1.39
CA GLN A 702 9.45 14.28 -2.18
C GLN A 702 8.03 14.25 -1.60
N THR A 703 7.89 13.92 -0.30
CA THR A 703 6.58 13.80 0.34
C THR A 703 5.78 15.09 0.26
N ASN A 704 6.45 16.23 0.46
CA ASN A 704 5.83 17.54 0.48
C ASN A 704 5.65 18.15 -0.92
N THR A 705 6.08 17.47 -1.98
CA THR A 705 5.79 17.88 -3.38
C THR A 705 4.99 16.83 -4.14
N ASN A 706 4.36 15.89 -3.44
CA ASN A 706 3.74 14.69 -4.00
C ASN A 706 4.59 14.01 -5.09
N LYS A 707 5.87 13.78 -4.79
CA LYS A 707 6.88 13.19 -5.68
C LYS A 707 7.17 14.02 -6.94
N GLY A 708 6.66 15.25 -7.03
CA GLY A 708 6.89 16.22 -8.11
C GLY A 708 8.22 16.97 -8.03
N ALA A 709 9.00 16.76 -6.96
CA ALA A 709 10.38 17.22 -6.82
C ALA A 709 11.30 16.14 -6.24
N ARG A 710 12.60 16.27 -6.52
CA ARG A 710 13.72 15.45 -6.01
C ARG A 710 14.68 16.32 -5.18
N TRP A 711 15.34 15.74 -4.18
CA TRP A 711 16.44 16.44 -3.52
C TRP A 711 17.71 16.32 -4.34
N SER A 712 18.33 17.45 -4.65
CA SER A 712 19.69 17.48 -5.16
C SER A 712 20.64 17.67 -3.98
N GLN A 713 21.46 16.65 -3.70
CA GLN A 713 22.59 16.82 -2.78
C GLN A 713 23.56 17.88 -3.32
N THR A 714 23.80 17.92 -4.64
CA THR A 714 24.69 18.86 -5.32
C THR A 714 24.33 20.33 -5.10
N LEU A 715 23.04 20.65 -5.10
CA LEU A 715 22.55 22.03 -4.90
C LEU A 715 22.00 22.27 -3.48
N ASN A 716 22.00 21.23 -2.65
CA ASN A 716 21.35 21.17 -1.33
C ASN A 716 19.94 21.77 -1.35
N ALA A 717 19.16 21.38 -2.37
CA ALA A 717 17.89 22.02 -2.75
C ALA A 717 16.87 21.02 -3.34
N CYS A 718 15.58 21.35 -3.22
CA CYS A 718 14.45 20.57 -3.73
C CYS A 718 14.06 21.01 -5.15
N LEU A 719 14.45 20.22 -6.17
CA LEU A 719 14.27 20.54 -7.58
C LEU A 719 13.04 19.82 -8.15
N SER A 720 12.19 20.52 -8.92
CA SER A 720 11.08 19.86 -9.62
C SER A 720 11.57 18.72 -10.52
N CYS A 721 10.85 17.60 -10.55
CA CYS A 721 11.20 16.45 -11.38
C CYS A 721 11.18 16.77 -12.88
N GLN A 722 10.41 17.78 -13.28
CA GLN A 722 10.39 18.30 -14.65
C GLN A 722 11.58 19.20 -14.99
N THR A 723 12.38 19.65 -14.03
CA THR A 723 13.65 20.29 -14.40
C THR A 723 14.50 19.25 -15.13
N PRO A 724 14.95 19.54 -16.36
CA PRO A 724 16.02 18.80 -16.98
C PRO A 724 17.16 18.68 -15.97
N GLN A 725 17.94 17.59 -16.03
CA GLN A 725 19.20 17.56 -15.28
C GLN A 725 20.00 18.81 -15.64
N PRO A 726 20.82 19.37 -14.71
CA PRO A 726 21.64 20.54 -14.99
C PRO A 726 22.31 20.35 -16.36
N PRO A 727 22.10 21.30 -17.30
CA PRO A 727 22.20 21.03 -18.72
C PRO A 727 23.55 20.40 -19.02
N ASN A 728 23.50 19.18 -19.58
CA ASN A 728 24.71 18.51 -20.04
C ASN A 728 25.45 19.53 -20.92
N PRO A 729 26.73 19.87 -20.66
CA PRO A 729 27.42 20.98 -21.33
C PRO A 729 27.61 20.78 -22.85
N LYS A 730 27.07 19.69 -23.40
CA LYS A 730 27.00 19.33 -24.82
C LYS A 730 25.58 19.42 -25.42
N GLN A 731 24.58 19.91 -24.69
CA GLN A 731 23.27 20.23 -25.26
C GLN A 731 23.41 21.34 -26.31
N CYS A 732 22.58 21.28 -27.36
CA CYS A 732 22.62 22.29 -28.42
C CYS A 732 22.34 23.69 -27.86
N SER A 733 23.22 24.64 -28.18
CA SER A 733 22.86 26.05 -28.09
C SER A 733 21.72 26.33 -29.08
N CYS A 734 20.87 27.33 -28.81
CA CYS A 734 19.79 27.67 -29.73
C CYS A 734 20.32 27.98 -31.14
N SER A 735 21.47 28.66 -31.25
CA SER A 735 22.16 28.91 -32.52
C SER A 735 22.58 27.65 -33.31
N GLN A 736 22.66 26.48 -32.67
CA GLN A 736 22.92 25.20 -33.33
C GLN A 736 21.64 24.54 -33.84
N LEU A 737 20.46 24.90 -33.33
CA LEU A 737 19.18 24.30 -33.71
C LEU A 737 18.66 24.89 -35.04
N ILE A 738 19.08 24.28 -36.15
CA ILE A 738 18.72 24.72 -37.50
C ILE A 738 17.30 24.31 -37.96
N SER A 739 16.63 23.39 -37.25
CA SER A 739 15.24 23.03 -37.49
C SER A 739 14.29 23.75 -36.54
N GLN A 740 13.17 24.25 -37.07
CA GLN A 740 12.07 24.80 -36.28
C GLN A 740 11.52 23.78 -35.27
N ILE A 741 11.46 22.50 -35.62
CA ILE A 741 10.95 21.44 -34.73
C ILE A 741 11.86 21.26 -33.52
N ASN A 742 13.18 21.11 -33.74
CA ASN A 742 14.11 20.97 -32.62
C ASN A 742 14.21 22.26 -31.79
N CYS A 743 14.07 23.44 -32.42
CA CYS A 743 14.00 24.71 -31.71
C CYS A 743 12.79 24.80 -30.76
N MET A 744 11.58 24.47 -31.24
CA MET A 744 10.36 24.47 -30.43
C MET A 744 10.34 23.38 -29.35
N GLN A 745 11.15 22.33 -29.50
CA GLN A 745 11.36 21.31 -28.47
C GLN A 745 12.32 21.76 -27.34
N SER A 746 13.09 22.83 -27.53
CA SER A 746 13.99 23.37 -26.50
C SER A 746 13.31 24.48 -25.69
N LEU A 747 13.15 24.24 -24.38
CA LEU A 747 12.54 25.20 -23.44
C LEU A 747 13.32 26.52 -23.26
N GLN A 748 14.55 26.62 -23.78
CA GLN A 748 15.39 27.81 -23.69
C GLN A 748 15.46 28.61 -25.00
N CYS A 749 14.75 28.18 -26.05
CA CYS A 749 14.88 28.73 -27.39
C CYS A 749 13.55 29.23 -27.99
N LEU A 750 13.65 30.16 -28.92
CA LEU A 750 12.55 30.69 -29.73
C LEU A 750 12.93 30.59 -31.21
N TRP A 751 12.05 30.03 -32.04
CA TRP A 751 12.25 30.05 -33.48
C TRP A 751 11.95 31.45 -34.02
N ASN A 752 12.96 32.16 -34.50
CA ASN A 752 12.77 33.46 -35.14
C ASN A 752 12.41 33.23 -36.61
N THR A 753 11.13 33.44 -36.94
CA THR A 753 10.57 33.28 -38.29
C THR A 753 11.06 34.33 -39.29
N GLN A 754 11.64 35.45 -38.83
CA GLN A 754 12.18 36.49 -39.71
C GLN A 754 13.59 36.13 -40.19
N THR A 755 14.39 35.50 -39.32
CA THR A 755 15.76 35.06 -39.63
C THR A 755 15.86 33.58 -40.00
N ASN A 756 14.75 32.83 -39.96
CA ASN A 756 14.70 31.37 -40.08
C ASN A 756 15.78 30.67 -39.26
N SER A 757 15.96 31.14 -38.02
CA SER A 757 16.97 30.62 -37.12
C SER A 757 16.48 30.56 -35.69
N CYS A 758 16.95 29.56 -34.97
CA CYS A 758 16.64 29.40 -33.57
C CYS A 758 17.51 30.34 -32.72
N GLN A 759 16.86 31.18 -31.93
CA GLN A 759 17.50 32.17 -31.07
C GLN A 759 17.23 31.82 -29.61
N GLN A 760 18.11 32.25 -28.71
CA GLN A 760 17.90 32.01 -27.28
C GLN A 760 16.79 32.93 -26.78
N LEU A 761 15.88 32.40 -25.95
CA LEU A 761 14.85 33.21 -25.30
C LEU A 761 15.55 34.30 -24.46
N PRO A 762 15.18 35.59 -24.63
CA PRO A 762 15.70 36.66 -23.77
C PRO A 762 15.41 36.31 -22.31
N CYS A 763 16.39 36.51 -21.42
CA CYS A 763 16.26 36.12 -20.01
C CYS A 763 14.96 36.65 -19.37
N GLN A 764 14.56 37.87 -19.70
CA GLN A 764 13.31 38.51 -19.24
C GLN A 764 12.03 37.66 -19.45
N ASN A 765 12.03 36.74 -20.43
CA ASN A 765 10.92 35.86 -20.76
C ASN A 765 11.02 34.45 -20.11
N LEU A 766 12.12 34.15 -19.41
CA LEU A 766 12.32 32.86 -18.75
C LEU A 766 11.70 32.83 -17.35
N GLN A 767 10.91 31.80 -17.08
CA GLN A 767 10.45 31.46 -15.73
C GLN A 767 11.64 31.14 -14.81
N GLN A 768 11.49 31.33 -13.51
CA GLN A 768 12.57 31.18 -12.52
C GLN A 768 13.39 29.89 -12.67
N SER A 769 12.74 28.74 -12.86
CA SER A 769 13.41 27.44 -13.03
C SER A 769 14.29 27.39 -14.29
N LEU A 770 13.79 27.88 -15.43
CA LEU A 770 14.55 27.95 -16.69
C LEU A 770 15.65 29.03 -16.64
N CYS A 771 15.39 30.12 -15.93
CA CYS A 771 16.34 31.20 -15.74
C CYS A 771 17.61 30.75 -15.01
N ILE A 772 17.42 30.09 -13.86
CA ILE A 772 18.50 29.57 -13.00
C ILE A 772 19.34 28.52 -13.76
N GLN A 773 18.74 27.80 -14.71
CA GLN A 773 19.38 26.78 -15.55
C GLN A 773 20.08 27.31 -16.81
N ASN A 774 19.93 28.59 -17.17
CA ASN A 774 20.51 29.13 -18.40
C ASN A 774 21.84 29.84 -18.11
N SER A 775 22.92 29.44 -18.79
CA SER A 775 24.27 30.00 -18.58
C SER A 775 24.39 31.50 -18.86
N GLN A 776 23.43 32.06 -19.61
CA GLN A 776 23.34 33.48 -19.95
C GLN A 776 22.36 34.24 -19.06
N CYS A 777 21.74 33.61 -18.06
CA CYS A 777 20.70 34.22 -17.22
C CYS A 777 20.90 33.98 -15.72
N MET A 778 20.30 34.87 -14.93
CA MET A 778 20.31 34.82 -13.47
C MET A 778 18.99 35.34 -12.90
N TRP A 779 18.54 34.75 -11.80
CA TRP A 779 17.30 35.12 -11.12
C TRP A 779 17.59 35.99 -9.91
N ILE A 780 17.24 37.28 -9.97
CA ILE A 780 17.33 38.20 -8.83
C ILE A 780 15.96 38.84 -8.52
N GLY A 781 14.95 37.98 -8.31
CA GLY A 781 13.54 38.37 -8.20
C GLY A 781 12.85 38.64 -9.56
N SER A 782 13.65 38.78 -10.61
CA SER A 782 13.28 38.71 -12.02
C SER A 782 14.40 37.99 -12.78
N CYS A 783 14.10 37.41 -13.94
CA CYS A 783 15.15 36.80 -14.76
C CYS A 783 15.87 37.87 -15.59
N GLN A 784 17.18 37.98 -15.39
CA GLN A 784 18.03 38.99 -16.02
C GLN A 784 19.22 38.31 -16.72
N GLN A 785 19.89 39.05 -17.60
CA GLN A 785 21.10 38.53 -18.23
C GLN A 785 22.21 38.35 -17.18
N PHE A 786 22.81 37.18 -17.17
CA PHE A 786 23.97 36.88 -16.34
C PHE A 786 25.21 37.55 -16.91
N THR A 787 25.96 38.24 -16.05
CA THR A 787 27.23 38.89 -16.42
C THR A 787 28.42 38.29 -15.68
N GLN A 788 28.29 38.02 -14.37
CA GLN A 788 29.31 37.41 -13.52
C GLN A 788 28.71 37.01 -12.16
N CYS A 789 29.23 35.95 -11.54
CA CYS A 789 28.73 35.48 -10.24
C CYS A 789 28.88 36.51 -9.13
N SER A 790 29.92 37.34 -9.18
CA SER A 790 30.22 38.39 -8.19
C SER A 790 29.21 39.54 -8.16
N ASN A 791 28.20 39.54 -9.05
CA ASN A 791 27.03 40.42 -9.00
C ASN A 791 25.87 39.83 -8.19
N LEU A 792 25.85 38.52 -7.98
CA LEU A 792 24.86 37.83 -7.16
C LEU A 792 25.23 37.98 -5.68
N LYS A 793 24.27 38.44 -4.87
CA LYS A 793 24.41 38.54 -3.41
C LYS A 793 23.59 37.44 -2.76
N ALA A 794 24.20 36.76 -1.81
CA ALA A 794 23.61 35.64 -1.08
C ALA A 794 24.21 35.63 0.33
N ASN A 795 23.64 34.81 1.21
CA ASN A 795 24.20 34.50 2.53
C ASN A 795 24.59 33.01 2.65
N THR A 796 24.24 32.19 1.65
CA THR A 796 24.42 30.74 1.61
C THR A 796 24.67 30.25 0.18
N SER A 797 25.32 29.10 0.02
CA SER A 797 25.49 28.45 -1.29
C SER A 797 24.14 28.05 -1.93
N GLN A 798 23.12 27.74 -1.12
CA GLN A 798 21.76 27.51 -1.62
C GLN A 798 21.14 28.78 -2.22
N GLU A 799 21.28 29.94 -1.57
CA GLU A 799 20.83 31.21 -2.12
C GLU A 799 21.56 31.56 -3.43
N CYS A 800 22.84 31.20 -3.55
CA CYS A 800 23.61 31.33 -4.77
C CYS A 800 23.10 30.42 -5.90
N ALA A 801 22.93 29.13 -5.64
CA ALA A 801 22.36 28.17 -6.58
C ALA A 801 20.91 28.51 -6.98
N ALA A 802 20.13 29.12 -6.09
CA ALA A 802 18.78 29.61 -6.37
C ALA A 802 18.73 30.91 -7.21
N GLN A 803 19.88 31.52 -7.50
CA GLN A 803 20.03 32.66 -8.41
C GLN A 803 20.64 32.23 -9.75
N SER A 804 21.63 31.33 -9.77
CA SER A 804 22.13 30.68 -10.99
C SER A 804 22.87 29.36 -10.68
N LEU A 805 22.61 28.30 -11.43
CA LEU A 805 23.34 27.03 -11.31
C LEU A 805 24.83 27.16 -11.65
N TYR A 806 25.23 28.22 -12.37
CA TYR A 806 26.60 28.48 -12.79
C TYR A 806 27.42 29.22 -11.73
N CYS A 807 26.77 29.60 -10.62
CA CYS A 807 27.37 30.34 -9.52
C CYS A 807 27.07 29.70 -8.15
N PRO A 808 27.22 28.37 -7.97
CA PRO A 808 26.69 27.68 -6.79
C PRO A 808 27.42 28.04 -5.48
N TYR A 809 28.62 28.62 -5.54
CA TYR A 809 29.46 28.82 -4.36
C TYR A 809 29.27 30.21 -3.74
N TYR A 810 28.92 30.24 -2.45
CA TYR A 810 28.89 31.45 -1.63
C TYR A 810 30.25 31.72 -0.99
N ASN A 811 30.81 32.92 -1.21
CA ASN A 811 32.02 33.37 -0.54
C ASN A 811 31.66 34.19 0.72
N PRO A 812 31.90 33.66 1.94
CA PRO A 812 31.50 34.32 3.18
C PRO A 812 32.23 35.64 3.45
N ASN A 813 33.43 35.83 2.88
CA ASN A 813 34.22 37.05 3.07
C ASN A 813 33.71 38.22 2.21
N THR A 814 33.04 37.94 1.09
CA THR A 814 32.58 38.97 0.13
C THR A 814 31.05 39.09 0.04
N GLN A 815 30.32 38.20 0.71
CA GLN A 815 28.85 38.07 0.65
C GLN A 815 28.29 37.96 -0.78
N LYS A 816 29.05 37.30 -1.64
CA LYS A 816 28.79 37.18 -3.08
C LYS A 816 28.93 35.74 -3.54
N CYS A 817 28.26 35.43 -4.63
CA CYS A 817 28.49 34.17 -5.32
C CYS A 817 29.76 34.24 -6.17
N GLN A 818 30.41 33.10 -6.38
CA GLN A 818 31.55 32.97 -7.29
C GLN A 818 31.43 31.70 -8.14
N VAL A 819 32.07 31.73 -9.31
CA VAL A 819 32.43 30.48 -9.99
C VAL A 819 33.55 29.84 -9.16
N ALA A 820 33.57 28.51 -9.03
CA ALA A 820 34.76 27.84 -8.51
C ALA A 820 35.96 28.22 -9.40
N SER A 821 37.03 28.78 -8.82
CA SER A 821 38.13 29.32 -9.63
C SER A 821 38.96 28.19 -10.24
N LYS A 822 39.57 28.44 -11.39
CA LYS A 822 40.36 27.42 -12.10
C LYS A 822 41.55 26.91 -11.29
N GLU A 823 42.06 27.73 -10.37
CA GLU A 823 43.17 27.42 -9.46
C GLU A 823 42.70 26.58 -8.26
N GLU A 824 41.49 26.81 -7.75
CA GLU A 824 40.85 25.91 -6.74
C GLU A 824 40.43 24.54 -7.32
N ILE A 825 40.31 24.42 -8.64
CA ILE A 825 39.88 23.18 -9.33
C ILE A 825 41.05 22.26 -9.70
N GLN A 826 42.29 22.78 -9.82
CA GLN A 826 43.43 21.95 -10.21
C GLN A 826 43.93 21.03 -9.08
N ASP A 827 43.81 21.45 -7.81
CA ASP A 827 44.06 20.60 -6.66
C ASP A 827 42.75 20.03 -6.10
N CYS A 828 42.20 19.01 -6.78
CA CYS A 828 41.15 18.16 -6.19
C CYS A 828 41.56 17.69 -4.78
N TRP A 829 42.87 17.47 -4.55
CA TRP A 829 43.48 16.92 -3.33
C TRP A 829 43.12 17.66 -2.02
N GLY A 830 42.67 18.92 -2.08
CA GLY A 830 42.23 19.69 -0.90
C GLY A 830 40.75 19.55 -0.53
N LEU A 831 39.93 18.91 -1.38
CA LEU A 831 38.48 18.83 -1.19
C LEU A 831 38.08 17.77 -0.17
N SER A 832 37.16 18.09 0.74
CA SER A 832 36.53 17.10 1.61
C SER A 832 35.74 16.07 0.78
N GLN A 833 35.44 14.89 1.37
CA GLN A 833 34.57 13.88 0.75
C GLN A 833 33.24 14.46 0.27
N GLU A 834 32.67 15.41 1.03
CA GLU A 834 31.44 16.12 0.69
C GLU A 834 31.62 17.05 -0.51
N ASN A 835 32.75 17.75 -0.66
CA ASN A 835 32.97 18.69 -1.76
C ASN A 835 33.58 18.05 -3.02
N CYS A 836 34.20 16.88 -2.90
CA CYS A 836 34.96 16.26 -3.98
C CYS A 836 34.11 15.95 -5.23
N ASN A 837 32.92 15.39 -5.04
CA ASN A 837 32.07 14.95 -6.15
C ASN A 837 31.26 16.09 -6.80
N PHE A 838 31.48 17.35 -6.39
CA PHE A 838 30.67 18.50 -6.81
C PHE A 838 31.28 19.28 -7.99
N LEU A 839 32.55 19.02 -8.32
CA LEU A 839 33.25 19.69 -9.40
C LEU A 839 33.19 18.88 -10.70
N ILE A 840 32.26 19.27 -11.57
CA ILE A 840 32.20 18.87 -12.98
C ILE A 840 32.38 20.14 -13.82
N THR A 841 33.53 20.26 -14.48
CA THR A 841 33.74 21.23 -15.56
C THR A 841 33.66 20.52 -16.91
N PRO A 842 33.51 21.23 -18.04
CA PRO A 842 33.57 20.60 -19.36
C PRO A 842 34.89 19.90 -19.71
N SER A 843 35.94 20.09 -18.91
CA SER A 843 37.30 19.60 -19.18
C SER A 843 37.86 18.64 -18.13
N TYR A 844 37.36 18.70 -16.89
CA TYR A 844 37.84 17.92 -15.74
C TYR A 844 36.72 17.67 -14.73
N SER A 845 36.81 16.54 -14.02
CA SER A 845 36.00 16.21 -12.85
C SER A 845 36.86 15.67 -11.71
N CYS A 846 36.46 15.93 -10.48
CA CYS A 846 37.09 15.33 -9.30
C CYS A 846 36.30 14.08 -8.85
N ILE A 847 36.99 13.02 -8.42
CA ILE A 847 36.38 11.79 -7.85
C ILE A 847 37.02 11.46 -6.50
N TRP A 848 36.20 11.14 -5.50
CA TRP A 848 36.70 10.71 -4.19
C TRP A 848 37.25 9.28 -4.26
N ASN A 849 38.57 9.13 -4.12
CA ASN A 849 39.17 7.81 -3.96
C ASN A 849 39.00 7.34 -2.51
N THR A 850 38.04 6.45 -2.28
CA THR A 850 37.76 5.87 -0.96
C THR A 850 38.89 4.98 -0.41
N GLN A 851 39.82 4.50 -1.24
CA GLN A 851 40.95 3.67 -0.78
C GLN A 851 42.10 4.53 -0.22
N GLU A 852 42.36 5.67 -0.85
CA GLU A 852 43.42 6.61 -0.45
C GLU A 852 42.89 7.74 0.45
N ASN A 853 41.56 7.87 0.55
CA ASN A 853 40.85 8.91 1.30
C ASN A 853 41.23 10.34 0.84
N ILE A 854 41.47 10.48 -0.46
CA ILE A 854 41.79 11.74 -1.16
C ILE A 854 40.91 11.91 -2.39
N CYS A 855 40.80 13.16 -2.84
CA CYS A 855 40.03 13.52 -4.02
C CYS A 855 40.94 13.66 -5.25
N LEU A 856 40.71 12.86 -6.30
CA LEU A 856 41.59 12.77 -7.46
C LEU A 856 41.04 13.50 -8.68
N LEU A 857 41.93 14.14 -9.44
CA LEU A 857 41.64 14.81 -10.72
C LEU A 857 41.52 13.76 -11.85
N GLN A 858 40.36 13.71 -12.49
CA GLN A 858 40.09 12.76 -13.56
C GLN A 858 40.57 13.31 -14.92
N THR A 859 41.41 12.52 -15.61
CA THR A 859 41.94 12.84 -16.95
C THR A 859 41.53 11.78 -18.00
N ASN A 860 41.85 12.04 -19.28
CA ASN A 860 41.05 11.62 -20.44
C ASN A 860 40.82 10.11 -20.72
N ASN A 861 41.44 9.16 -20.02
CA ASN A 861 41.19 7.71 -20.24
C ASN A 861 40.20 7.13 -19.21
N TYR A 862 38.93 7.45 -19.39
CA TYR A 862 37.84 7.15 -18.45
C TYR A 862 37.65 5.66 -18.12
N CYS A 863 37.83 4.73 -19.07
CA CYS A 863 37.64 3.31 -18.82
C CYS A 863 38.89 2.59 -18.27
N ASP A 864 40.11 3.03 -18.63
CA ASP A 864 41.35 2.33 -18.27
C ASP A 864 41.65 2.39 -16.75
N LEU A 865 41.04 3.35 -16.05
CA LEU A 865 41.12 3.51 -14.59
C LEU A 865 40.36 2.42 -13.80
N TYR A 866 39.57 1.58 -14.47
CA TYR A 866 38.79 0.51 -13.84
C TYR A 866 39.51 -0.84 -13.89
N TYR A 867 40.36 -1.08 -12.89
CA TYR A 867 41.18 -2.29 -12.77
C TYR A 867 40.38 -3.60 -12.59
N SER A 868 39.11 -3.53 -12.17
CA SER A 868 38.26 -4.70 -11.96
C SER A 868 37.04 -4.75 -12.89
N GLN A 869 36.58 -5.97 -13.18
CA GLN A 869 35.36 -6.24 -13.94
C GLN A 869 34.15 -5.50 -13.38
N TYR A 870 34.01 -5.50 -12.05
CA TYR A 870 32.90 -4.88 -11.36
C TYR A 870 32.88 -3.35 -11.56
N GLN A 871 34.01 -2.68 -11.30
CA GLN A 871 34.12 -1.22 -11.48
C GLN A 871 33.74 -0.81 -12.91
N CYS A 872 34.26 -1.56 -13.88
CA CYS A 872 33.95 -1.31 -15.29
C CYS A 872 32.46 -1.47 -15.65
N GLN A 873 31.81 -2.51 -15.12
CA GLN A 873 30.38 -2.79 -15.35
C GLN A 873 29.46 -1.78 -14.66
N SER A 874 29.93 -1.11 -13.60
CA SER A 874 29.18 -0.04 -12.90
C SER A 874 29.16 1.29 -13.66
N SER A 875 30.06 1.48 -14.63
CA SER A 875 30.10 2.67 -15.47
C SER A 875 29.03 2.60 -16.58
N PRO A 876 28.21 3.66 -16.77
CA PRO A 876 27.26 3.69 -17.88
C PRO A 876 27.96 3.74 -19.25
N TYR A 877 29.21 4.20 -19.30
CA TYR A 877 29.98 4.41 -20.53
C TYR A 877 31.08 3.37 -20.76
N CYS A 878 31.23 2.36 -19.89
CA CYS A 878 32.18 1.27 -20.07
C CYS A 878 31.51 -0.13 -20.03
N TYR A 879 32.21 -1.12 -20.54
CA TYR A 879 31.88 -2.55 -20.41
C TYR A 879 33.18 -3.35 -20.25
N TYR A 880 33.11 -4.46 -19.53
CA TYR A 880 34.29 -5.28 -19.27
C TYR A 880 34.41 -6.41 -20.29
N GLN A 881 35.53 -6.45 -21.01
CA GLN A 881 35.88 -7.57 -21.90
C GLN A 881 37.41 -7.66 -22.02
N ASN A 882 38.00 -8.46 -21.12
CA ASN A 882 39.45 -8.64 -20.94
C ASN A 882 40.16 -7.30 -20.67
N GLY A 883 39.67 -6.59 -19.64
CA GLY A 883 39.99 -5.18 -19.39
C GLY A 883 38.75 -4.32 -19.57
N CYS A 884 38.78 -3.11 -19.01
CA CYS A 884 37.65 -2.19 -19.11
C CYS A 884 37.71 -1.36 -20.38
N LYS A 885 36.61 -1.34 -21.15
CA LYS A 885 36.58 -0.74 -22.48
C LYS A 885 35.38 0.21 -22.66
N PRO A 886 35.50 1.19 -23.57
CA PRO A 886 34.38 1.99 -24.07
C PRO A 886 33.14 1.16 -24.42
N LYS A 887 31.99 1.47 -23.82
CA LYS A 887 30.70 0.85 -24.17
C LYS A 887 30.31 1.32 -25.57
N GLN A 888 29.85 0.40 -26.42
CA GLN A 888 29.32 0.65 -27.75
C GLN A 888 27.83 0.24 -27.74
N CYS A 889 27.06 0.63 -28.77
CA CYS A 889 25.63 0.31 -28.81
C CYS A 889 25.31 -1.16 -28.56
N GLN A 890 26.07 -2.09 -29.16
CA GLN A 890 25.92 -3.54 -28.99
C GLN A 890 26.14 -4.08 -27.56
N HIS A 891 26.52 -3.23 -26.59
CA HIS A 891 26.72 -3.57 -25.18
C HIS A 891 25.60 -3.05 -24.25
N PHE A 892 24.49 -2.56 -24.80
CA PHE A 892 23.25 -2.30 -24.07
C PHE A 892 22.25 -3.44 -24.28
N TYR A 893 21.65 -3.91 -23.18
CA TYR A 893 20.84 -5.13 -23.13
C TYR A 893 19.33 -4.86 -22.91
N THR A 894 18.91 -3.60 -22.86
CA THR A 894 17.49 -3.23 -22.76
C THR A 894 17.16 -2.10 -23.73
N LYS A 895 15.89 -2.03 -24.15
CA LYS A 895 15.40 -0.99 -25.07
C LYS A 895 15.56 0.42 -24.51
N GLU A 896 15.47 0.58 -23.19
CA GLU A 896 15.54 1.85 -22.46
C GLU A 896 16.98 2.32 -22.25
N SER A 897 17.93 1.38 -22.13
CA SER A 897 19.36 1.70 -22.06
C SER A 897 19.98 1.94 -23.43
N CYS A 898 19.31 1.50 -24.50
CA CYS A 898 19.73 1.68 -25.89
C CYS A 898 19.39 3.08 -26.44
N THR A 899 20.11 4.10 -25.99
CA THR A 899 19.90 5.50 -26.42
C THR A 899 21.12 6.06 -27.16
N PHE A 900 22.30 6.00 -26.55
CA PHE A 900 23.56 6.40 -27.15
C PHE A 900 24.75 5.74 -26.44
N SER A 901 25.87 5.63 -27.15
CA SER A 901 27.17 5.30 -26.61
C SER A 901 28.14 6.47 -26.79
N ILE A 902 28.89 6.80 -25.75
CA ILE A 902 29.92 7.84 -25.80
C ILE A 902 31.26 7.14 -25.99
N ASN A 903 32.05 7.53 -26.99
CA ASN A 903 33.45 7.12 -27.06
C ASN A 903 34.27 7.93 -26.01
N PRO A 904 34.81 7.31 -24.95
CA PRO A 904 35.56 8.02 -23.92
C PRO A 904 36.94 8.48 -24.38
N GLN A 905 37.51 7.89 -25.43
CA GLN A 905 38.77 8.37 -26.02
C GLN A 905 38.57 9.62 -26.88
N ASN A 906 37.35 9.83 -27.38
CA ASN A 906 36.96 11.06 -28.05
C ASN A 906 35.55 11.45 -27.62
N TRP A 907 35.46 12.17 -26.50
CA TRP A 907 34.20 12.67 -25.92
C TRP A 907 33.35 13.53 -26.87
N ASN A 908 33.86 13.89 -28.04
CA ASN A 908 33.10 14.55 -29.10
C ASN A 908 32.34 13.57 -30.02
N TYR A 909 32.60 12.27 -29.92
CA TYR A 909 31.99 11.21 -30.71
C TYR A 909 30.95 10.45 -29.87
N ILE A 910 29.70 10.90 -29.99
CA ILE A 910 28.52 10.21 -29.45
C ILE A 910 27.90 9.41 -30.59
N GLN A 911 27.96 8.09 -30.52
CA GLN A 911 27.27 7.20 -31.45
C GLN A 911 25.88 6.91 -30.88
N SER A 912 24.84 7.44 -31.52
CA SER A 912 23.45 7.18 -31.10
C SER A 912 23.09 5.71 -31.33
N CYS A 913 22.18 5.16 -30.54
CA CYS A 913 21.82 3.75 -30.57
C CYS A 913 20.31 3.54 -30.74
N SER A 914 19.92 2.42 -31.36
CA SER A 914 18.52 2.05 -31.64
C SER A 914 18.29 0.58 -31.32
N TRP A 915 17.12 0.28 -30.76
CA TRP A 915 16.74 -1.08 -30.37
C TRP A 915 16.04 -1.80 -31.51
N LEU A 916 16.74 -2.69 -32.20
CA LEU A 916 16.24 -3.47 -33.33
C LEU A 916 16.35 -4.97 -33.06
N ASN A 917 15.28 -5.71 -33.31
CA ASN A 917 15.24 -7.18 -33.24
C ASN A 917 15.77 -7.79 -31.92
N GLY A 918 15.56 -7.09 -30.80
CA GLY A 918 16.00 -7.53 -29.47
C GLY A 918 17.46 -7.24 -29.13
N ALA A 919 18.16 -6.47 -29.97
CA ALA A 919 19.52 -6.01 -29.72
C ALA A 919 19.62 -4.48 -29.84
N CYS A 920 20.59 -3.88 -29.15
CA CYS A 920 20.94 -2.49 -29.33
C CYS A 920 22.00 -2.36 -30.42
N VAL A 921 21.71 -1.59 -31.48
CA VAL A 921 22.63 -1.36 -32.60
C VAL A 921 22.90 0.12 -32.80
N PRO A 922 23.99 0.53 -33.47
CA PRO A 922 24.16 1.91 -33.92
C PRO A 922 22.92 2.41 -34.67
N ALA A 923 22.43 3.59 -34.32
CA ALA A 923 21.24 4.20 -34.91
C ALA A 923 21.54 4.96 -36.21
N ASP A 924 22.45 4.43 -37.01
CA ASP A 924 22.85 5.04 -38.28
C ASP A 924 21.61 5.04 -39.20
N ASN A 925 21.05 6.24 -39.42
CA ASN A 925 19.85 6.54 -40.22
C ASN A 925 18.46 6.13 -39.64
N LEU A 926 18.31 5.97 -38.31
CA LEU A 926 17.04 5.50 -37.71
C LEU A 926 16.19 6.54 -36.95
N PHE A 927 16.65 7.78 -36.81
CA PHE A 927 15.83 8.85 -36.22
C PHE A 927 15.08 9.63 -37.29
N SER A 928 13.89 10.12 -36.94
CA SER A 928 13.20 11.20 -37.63
C SER A 928 13.58 12.58 -37.04
N GLU A 929 13.26 13.65 -37.77
CA GLU A 929 13.41 15.04 -37.32
C GLU A 929 12.81 15.31 -35.94
N GLN A 930 11.58 14.82 -35.67
CA GLN A 930 10.93 14.92 -34.36
C GLN A 930 11.68 14.18 -33.25
N THR A 931 12.21 12.99 -33.53
CA THR A 931 12.79 12.12 -32.49
C THR A 931 14.26 12.41 -32.19
N CYS A 932 14.99 13.03 -33.12
CA CYS A 932 16.44 13.19 -33.03
C CYS A 932 16.88 13.93 -31.76
N PHE A 933 16.28 15.10 -31.53
CA PHE A 933 16.66 16.00 -30.44
C PHE A 933 16.17 15.49 -29.07
N THR A 934 14.97 14.90 -29.00
CA THR A 934 14.41 14.37 -27.75
C THR A 934 15.10 13.09 -27.29
N ASN A 935 15.43 12.19 -28.22
CA ASN A 935 15.95 10.86 -27.86
C ASN A 935 17.46 10.87 -27.56
N THR A 936 18.16 11.95 -27.92
CA THR A 936 19.58 12.18 -27.61
C THR A 936 19.80 13.12 -26.42
N ASP A 937 18.76 13.34 -25.60
CA ASP A 937 18.76 14.27 -24.45
C ASP A 937 19.30 15.68 -24.83
N GLN A 938 18.87 16.15 -26.01
CA GLN A 938 19.23 17.45 -26.58
C GLN A 938 20.73 17.59 -26.99
N THR A 939 21.50 16.49 -27.01
CA THR A 939 22.93 16.49 -27.38
C THR A 939 23.21 16.24 -28.86
N ALA A 940 22.19 15.92 -29.67
CA ALA A 940 22.26 15.93 -31.13
C ALA A 940 21.06 16.67 -31.74
N ARG A 941 21.25 17.21 -32.94
CA ARG A 941 20.24 17.94 -33.74
C ARG A 941 19.98 17.24 -35.06
N TRP A 942 18.78 17.43 -35.62
CA TRP A 942 18.51 17.00 -36.99
C TRP A 942 19.23 17.87 -38.01
N SER A 943 19.71 17.26 -39.09
CA SER A 943 20.28 17.94 -40.26
C SER A 943 19.62 17.42 -41.53
N SER A 944 18.92 18.31 -42.22
CA SER A 944 18.18 18.04 -43.47
C SER A 944 19.03 18.17 -44.75
N ASN A 945 20.36 18.34 -44.62
CA ASN A 945 21.26 18.60 -45.76
C ASN A 945 21.55 17.36 -46.64
N ILE A 946 20.96 16.21 -46.33
CA ILE A 946 20.98 14.98 -47.13
C ILE A 946 19.52 14.51 -47.29
N LYS A 947 19.21 13.81 -48.38
CA LYS A 947 17.84 13.54 -48.87
C LYS A 947 16.89 12.84 -47.87
N ASP A 948 17.43 12.19 -46.85
CA ASP A 948 16.67 11.48 -45.80
C ASP A 948 16.98 12.01 -44.38
N GLY A 949 17.89 12.98 -44.26
CA GLY A 949 18.36 13.60 -43.01
C GLY A 949 19.09 12.67 -42.02
N PHE A 950 19.72 13.25 -41.00
CA PHE A 950 20.41 12.49 -39.94
C PHE A 950 20.64 13.30 -38.66
N CYS A 951 20.88 12.61 -37.54
CA CYS A 951 21.29 13.22 -36.28
C CYS A 951 22.78 13.59 -36.27
N ILE A 952 23.08 14.83 -35.90
CA ILE A 952 24.45 15.34 -35.75
C ILE A 952 24.65 15.79 -34.29
N PRO A 953 25.68 15.28 -33.59
CA PRO A 953 26.11 15.83 -32.29
C PRO A 953 26.24 17.36 -32.29
N CYS A 954 25.70 18.00 -31.25
CA CYS A 954 25.56 19.46 -31.19
C CYS A 954 26.90 20.20 -31.25
N ASN A 955 27.94 19.61 -30.69
CA ASN A 955 29.33 20.09 -30.69
C ASN A 955 30.03 20.08 -32.06
N LEU A 956 29.50 19.42 -33.09
CA LEU A 956 30.09 19.47 -34.43
C LEU A 956 29.78 20.81 -35.12
N PRO A 957 30.78 21.54 -35.64
CA PRO A 957 30.56 22.79 -36.37
C PRO A 957 29.74 22.56 -37.65
N LEU A 958 28.83 23.50 -37.95
CA LEU A 958 27.97 23.48 -39.15
C LEU A 958 28.74 23.40 -40.49
N HIS A 959 30.04 23.72 -40.50
CA HIS A 959 30.86 23.80 -41.71
C HIS A 959 31.83 22.63 -41.93
N GLN A 960 31.88 21.62 -41.04
CA GLN A 960 32.87 20.52 -41.14
C GLN A 960 32.30 19.16 -41.56
N VAL A 961 31.01 19.07 -41.90
CA VAL A 961 30.39 17.81 -42.33
C VAL A 961 30.59 17.60 -43.84
N ILE A 962 31.84 17.39 -44.24
CA ILE A 962 32.18 16.79 -45.54
C ILE A 962 32.08 15.27 -45.37
N VAL A 963 30.89 14.72 -45.57
CA VAL A 963 30.75 13.26 -45.74
C VAL A 963 31.42 12.91 -47.08
N PRO A 964 32.35 11.93 -47.14
CA PRO A 964 32.86 11.46 -48.42
C PRO A 964 31.70 10.88 -49.21
N LYS A 965 31.43 11.43 -50.40
CA LYS A 965 30.49 10.81 -51.35
C LYS A 965 30.91 9.36 -51.56
N ASN A 966 29.95 8.45 -51.44
CA ASN A 966 30.13 7.01 -51.65
C ASN A 966 31.06 6.73 -52.84
N LYS A 967 32.22 6.12 -52.58
CA LYS A 967 33.02 5.51 -53.65
C LYS A 967 32.30 4.24 -54.08
N CYS A 968 31.83 4.21 -55.33
CA CYS A 968 31.56 2.94 -56.00
C CYS A 968 32.88 2.16 -56.11
N LEU A 969 32.82 0.85 -55.89
CA LEU A 969 33.94 -0.04 -56.20
C LEU A 969 34.10 -0.08 -57.72
N CYS A 970 35.33 -0.10 -58.26
CA CYS A 970 35.54 -0.08 -59.71
C CYS A 970 34.80 -1.23 -60.42
N SER A 971 34.67 -2.38 -59.77
CA SER A 971 33.91 -3.55 -60.24
C SER A 971 32.41 -3.33 -60.48
N GLN A 972 31.85 -2.18 -60.09
CA GLN A 972 30.44 -1.82 -60.34
C GLN A 972 30.23 -1.07 -61.67
N PHE A 973 31.29 -0.64 -62.35
CA PHE A 973 31.18 0.01 -63.66
C PHE A 973 31.13 -1.04 -64.77
N LEU A 974 30.08 -0.99 -65.59
CA LEU A 974 29.76 -2.01 -66.60
C LEU A 974 30.25 -1.63 -68.01
N SER A 975 30.82 -0.44 -68.18
CA SER A 975 31.35 0.04 -69.46
C SER A 975 32.71 0.73 -69.34
N PHE A 976 33.47 0.67 -70.43
CA PHE A 976 34.78 1.33 -70.57
C PHE A 976 34.74 2.82 -70.22
N GLN A 977 33.70 3.53 -70.69
CA GLN A 977 33.56 4.98 -70.53
C GLN A 977 33.21 5.41 -69.09
N GLU A 978 32.61 4.52 -68.29
CA GLU A 978 32.39 4.75 -66.85
C GLU A 978 33.67 4.49 -66.04
N CYS A 979 34.56 3.63 -66.55
CA CYS A 979 35.80 3.24 -65.89
C CYS A 979 36.93 4.28 -66.01
N GLU A 980 36.87 5.23 -66.95
CA GLU A 980 37.89 6.29 -67.13
C GLU A 980 37.88 7.39 -66.04
N LEU A 981 37.17 7.18 -64.92
CA LEU A 981 37.32 8.01 -63.72
C LEU A 981 38.61 7.62 -62.97
N ALA A 982 39.28 8.63 -62.40
CA ALA A 982 40.73 8.64 -62.11
C ALA A 982 41.33 7.57 -61.16
N GLN A 983 40.56 6.60 -60.67
CA GLN A 983 41.01 5.56 -59.72
C GLN A 983 40.84 4.11 -60.23
N CYS A 984 40.27 3.91 -61.43
CA CYS A 984 40.08 2.61 -62.04
C CYS A 984 40.91 2.42 -63.34
N ASN A 985 41.05 1.17 -63.78
CA ASN A 985 41.60 0.75 -65.08
C ASN A 985 40.67 -0.27 -65.73
N TRP A 986 40.52 -0.27 -67.06
CA TRP A 986 39.69 -1.25 -67.76
C TRP A 986 40.54 -2.38 -68.33
N GLU A 987 40.39 -3.59 -67.78
CA GLU A 987 41.18 -4.76 -68.16
C GLU A 987 40.26 -5.98 -68.38
N GLY A 988 40.44 -6.68 -69.51
CA GLY A 988 39.73 -7.93 -69.77
C GLY A 988 38.19 -7.84 -69.86
N ASN A 989 37.64 -6.68 -70.21
CA ASN A 989 36.20 -6.34 -70.19
C ASN A 989 35.58 -6.12 -68.78
N PHE A 990 36.40 -5.84 -67.77
CA PHE A 990 35.94 -5.45 -66.45
C PHE A 990 36.71 -4.22 -65.96
N CYS A 991 36.10 -3.44 -65.07
CA CYS A 991 36.73 -2.29 -64.45
C CYS A 991 37.36 -2.70 -63.11
N VAL A 992 38.68 -2.51 -62.97
CA VAL A 992 39.49 -2.90 -61.79
C VAL A 992 40.15 -1.70 -61.14
N ASP A 993 40.47 -1.78 -59.86
CA ASP A 993 41.19 -0.72 -59.14
C ASP A 993 42.63 -0.59 -59.68
N LYS A 994 43.15 0.64 -59.82
CA LYS A 994 44.56 0.84 -60.22
C LYS A 994 45.53 0.37 -59.14
N TYR A 995 46.52 -0.42 -59.51
CA TYR A 995 47.57 -0.88 -58.61
C TYR A 995 48.47 0.28 -58.15
N CYS A 996 48.85 0.31 -56.87
CA CYS A 996 49.65 1.42 -56.31
C CYS A 996 50.97 1.65 -57.06
N GLY A 997 51.58 0.62 -57.64
CA GLY A 997 52.87 0.69 -58.33
C GLY A 997 52.95 1.66 -59.51
N ASP A 998 51.81 2.03 -60.11
CA ASP A 998 51.74 2.99 -61.21
C ASP A 998 51.66 4.46 -60.75
N PHE A 999 51.50 4.71 -59.44
CA PHE A 999 51.45 6.07 -58.90
C PHE A 999 52.85 6.65 -58.71
N ASN A 1000 53.06 7.87 -59.22
CA ASN A 1000 54.20 8.69 -58.82
C ASN A 1000 54.07 9.15 -57.35
N GLN A 1001 55.17 9.67 -56.79
CA GLN A 1001 55.26 10.11 -55.40
C GLN A 1001 54.08 10.96 -54.91
N ILE A 1002 53.59 11.91 -55.74
CA ILE A 1002 52.53 12.84 -55.35
C ILE A 1002 51.18 12.12 -55.27
N TYR A 1003 50.87 11.27 -56.25
CA TYR A 1003 49.64 10.47 -56.22
C TYR A 1003 49.66 9.39 -55.14
N CYS A 1004 50.82 8.79 -54.87
CA CYS A 1004 50.98 7.78 -53.84
C CYS A 1004 50.62 8.30 -52.45
N ILE A 1005 51.16 9.47 -52.07
CA ILE A 1005 50.95 10.09 -50.75
C ILE A 1005 49.50 10.56 -50.56
N GLN A 1006 48.75 10.78 -51.65
CA GLN A 1006 47.35 11.20 -51.61
C GLN A 1006 46.34 10.04 -51.60
N HIS A 1007 46.77 8.79 -51.75
CA HIS A 1007 45.88 7.63 -51.77
C HIS A 1007 45.90 6.88 -50.42
N PRO A 1008 44.75 6.71 -49.73
CA PRO A 1008 44.72 6.23 -48.34
C PRO A 1008 45.09 4.76 -48.14
N SER A 1009 45.38 4.02 -49.21
CA SER A 1009 45.77 2.60 -49.19
C SER A 1009 47.22 2.36 -49.60
N CYS A 1010 47.89 3.36 -50.14
CA CYS A 1010 49.27 3.26 -50.64
C CYS A 1010 50.23 4.07 -49.75
N TYR A 1011 51.52 3.73 -49.78
CA TYR A 1011 52.57 4.54 -49.17
C TYR A 1011 53.84 4.55 -50.04
N TRP A 1012 54.59 5.65 -49.98
CA TRP A 1012 55.77 5.87 -50.80
C TRP A 1012 57.05 5.46 -50.07
N ILE A 1013 57.83 4.56 -50.66
CA ILE A 1013 59.08 4.05 -50.10
C ILE A 1013 60.26 4.72 -50.81
N TYR A 1014 61.10 5.41 -50.04
CA TYR A 1014 62.38 5.91 -50.53
C TYR A 1014 63.46 4.83 -50.47
N SER A 1015 64.09 4.55 -51.61
CA SER A 1015 65.32 3.76 -51.65
C SER A 1015 66.48 4.60 -51.10
N ASN A 1016 67.17 4.09 -50.07
CA ASN A 1016 68.30 4.78 -49.43
C ASN A 1016 69.65 4.59 -50.15
N ASN A 1017 69.65 4.10 -51.40
CA ASN A 1017 70.84 4.07 -52.25
C ASN A 1017 70.72 5.13 -53.36
N ASN A 1018 71.78 5.94 -53.51
CA ASN A 1018 71.79 7.13 -54.36
C ASN A 1018 71.33 6.89 -55.82
N SER A 1019 70.59 7.88 -56.33
CA SER A 1019 70.23 8.15 -57.73
C SER A 1019 69.23 7.23 -58.46
N GLN A 1020 68.37 6.48 -57.76
CA GLN A 1020 67.10 6.01 -58.36
C GLN A 1020 65.90 6.29 -57.43
N GLY A 1021 64.77 6.69 -58.03
CA GLY A 1021 63.59 7.19 -57.31
C GLY A 1021 62.91 6.13 -56.45
N GLY A 1022 62.09 6.60 -55.50
CA GLY A 1022 61.21 5.73 -54.71
C GLY A 1022 60.12 5.07 -55.54
N TYR A 1023 59.34 4.20 -54.91
CA TYR A 1023 58.16 3.54 -55.49
C TYR A 1023 57.00 3.50 -54.51
N CYS A 1024 55.81 3.22 -55.02
CA CYS A 1024 54.56 3.22 -54.26
C CYS A 1024 54.08 1.78 -54.01
N GLU A 1025 53.79 1.43 -52.76
CA GLU A 1025 53.36 0.08 -52.37
C GLU A 1025 52.00 0.12 -51.63
N ASN A 1026 51.27 -0.99 -51.69
CA ASN A 1026 49.91 -1.13 -51.15
C ASN A 1026 49.94 -1.80 -49.77
N ILE A 1027 49.08 -1.37 -48.83
CA ILE A 1027 49.05 -1.96 -47.48
C ILE A 1027 48.16 -3.22 -47.45
N ASP A 1028 48.75 -4.40 -47.37
CA ASP A 1028 47.99 -5.63 -47.06
C ASP A 1028 47.71 -5.71 -45.54
N TYR A 1029 46.49 -5.34 -45.17
CA TYR A 1029 46.03 -5.32 -43.79
C TYR A 1029 45.94 -6.70 -43.11
N LYS A 1030 46.14 -7.83 -43.83
CA LYS A 1030 46.02 -9.17 -43.23
C LYS A 1030 47.21 -9.60 -42.36
N GLU A 1031 48.43 -9.10 -42.59
CA GLU A 1031 49.59 -9.52 -41.79
C GLU A 1031 49.79 -8.71 -40.48
N LEU A 1032 49.20 -7.52 -40.37
CA LEU A 1032 49.33 -6.66 -39.18
C LEU A 1032 48.48 -7.10 -37.97
N ILE A 1033 47.48 -7.97 -38.18
CA ILE A 1033 46.48 -8.32 -37.15
C ILE A 1033 46.90 -9.53 -36.27
N TYR A 1034 47.97 -10.24 -36.63
CA TYR A 1034 48.45 -11.44 -35.90
C TYR A 1034 49.92 -11.39 -35.43
N SER A 1035 50.51 -10.20 -35.27
CA SER A 1035 51.79 -10.03 -34.55
C SER A 1035 51.57 -9.59 -33.10
N LYS A 1036 52.24 -10.25 -32.15
CA LYS A 1036 52.12 -9.95 -30.71
C LYS A 1036 52.99 -8.79 -30.22
N ASP A 1037 53.88 -8.25 -31.05
CA ASP A 1037 54.73 -7.10 -30.74
C ASP A 1037 55.20 -6.40 -32.04
N PRO A 1038 54.74 -5.17 -32.35
CA PRO A 1038 55.16 -4.44 -33.54
C PRO A 1038 56.59 -3.88 -33.47
N CYS A 1039 57.20 -3.78 -32.28
CA CYS A 1039 58.44 -3.03 -32.08
C CYS A 1039 59.73 -3.84 -32.33
N THR A 1040 59.63 -5.16 -32.56
CA THR A 1040 60.80 -6.05 -32.62
C THR A 1040 61.35 -6.32 -34.02
N LYS A 1041 60.64 -5.97 -35.11
CA LYS A 1041 61.08 -6.23 -36.50
C LYS A 1041 61.88 -5.10 -37.18
N LEU A 1042 62.13 -3.98 -36.48
CA LEU A 1042 62.92 -2.85 -36.99
C LEU A 1042 64.10 -2.45 -36.06
N ARG A 1043 64.76 -3.46 -35.44
CA ARG A 1043 66.05 -3.26 -34.77
C ARG A 1043 67.19 -3.95 -35.53
N GLY A 1044 67.65 -3.32 -36.60
CA GLY A 1044 69.03 -3.47 -37.05
C GLY A 1044 69.95 -2.65 -36.12
N ASN A 1045 71.15 -3.16 -35.82
CA ASN A 1045 72.04 -2.56 -34.83
C ASN A 1045 72.50 -1.13 -35.22
N ASN A 1046 71.93 -0.11 -34.60
CA ASN A 1046 72.63 0.82 -33.69
C ASN A 1046 71.71 1.93 -33.15
N SER A 1047 72.11 2.53 -32.03
CA SER A 1047 71.36 3.50 -31.25
C SER A 1047 71.03 4.81 -31.97
N LEU A 1048 69.79 5.31 -31.79
CA LEU A 1048 69.49 6.75 -31.59
C LEU A 1048 68.06 6.97 -31.04
N GLN A 1049 67.84 8.12 -30.41
CA GLN A 1049 66.64 8.45 -29.64
C GLN A 1049 65.49 8.97 -30.52
N CYS A 1050 64.25 8.59 -30.21
CA CYS A 1050 63.07 9.28 -30.72
C CYS A 1050 62.82 10.55 -29.90
N LEU A 1051 63.31 11.70 -30.39
CA LEU A 1051 62.94 13.02 -29.89
C LEU A 1051 61.63 13.46 -30.52
N SER A 1052 60.64 13.80 -29.69
CA SER A 1052 59.41 14.46 -30.11
C SER A 1052 59.56 15.98 -29.99
N GLN A 1053 59.85 16.69 -31.09
CA GLN A 1053 59.68 18.14 -31.17
C GLN A 1053 59.06 18.59 -32.50
N SER A 1054 58.18 19.57 -32.37
CA SER A 1054 57.31 20.17 -33.39
C SER A 1054 57.88 21.46 -33.99
N LEU A 1055 57.54 21.76 -35.25
CA LEU A 1055 57.84 23.00 -36.00
C LEU A 1055 56.66 23.25 -36.99
N LEU A 1056 56.25 24.43 -37.48
CA LEU A 1056 56.52 25.89 -37.30
C LEU A 1056 55.35 26.63 -38.04
N CYS A 1057 54.97 27.91 -37.87
CA CYS A 1057 55.32 29.05 -36.99
C CYS A 1057 54.05 29.96 -36.82
N PRO A 1058 54.13 31.25 -36.44
CA PRO A 1058 54.20 32.29 -37.48
C PRO A 1058 55.24 33.41 -37.21
N VAL A 1059 55.66 34.11 -38.28
CA VAL A 1059 56.55 35.28 -38.24
C VAL A 1059 55.91 36.44 -39.01
N SER A 1060 55.97 37.64 -38.45
CA SER A 1060 55.97 38.89 -39.22
C SER A 1060 56.86 39.95 -38.57
N LEU A 1061 57.93 40.33 -39.27
CA LEU A 1061 58.72 41.57 -39.10
C LEU A 1061 57.84 42.77 -39.54
N ASN A 1062 58.08 44.07 -39.27
CA ASN A 1062 59.17 44.92 -38.74
C ASN A 1062 58.49 46.00 -37.83
N GLY A 1063 59.13 46.88 -37.05
CA GLY A 1063 60.54 47.18 -36.82
C GLY A 1063 60.77 48.69 -36.64
N PHE A 1064 60.71 49.17 -35.40
CA PHE A 1064 61.38 50.36 -34.83
C PHE A 1064 61.20 50.35 -33.30
#